data_AF-A0A4Z0QA05-F1
#
_entry.id   AF-A0A4Z0QA05-F1
#
_cell.length_a   1.000
_cell.length_b   1.000
_cell.length_c   1.000
_cell.angle_alpha   90.00
_cell.angle_beta   90.00
_cell.angle_gamma   90.00
#
_symmetry.space_group_name_H-M   'P 1'
#
loop_
_entity.id
_entity.type
_entity.pdbx_description
1 polymer ?
#
loop_
_entity_poly.entity_id
_entity_poly.type
_entity_poly.pdbx_seq_one_letter_code
_entity_poly.pdbx_strand_id
1 'polypeptide(L)'
;MAIKLLKLKWFGAGVFQDPDTPQDYGNLYEAERYEFDTATRKVTFTNASGPDVGRNTYRQNLGNNDPDPVDVSWPLNVPFYSEFAGAIWSGYYHDGEGGFTITEVVLQATAVATSATCFGFADGSIVVTPAGGTGVWSYEWADGPITKDRAGIKAGIYRVTVRDANFTQVEVEVEVKQSPQLQVLLKKTPDSVMLEVSGGVPPYSFLWDDGPTTPGRTKLGTGSYACVVTDAQLCQAETVVFEVIENNFFWSGNPITLPLDAGDDYRADPSTKPNLSFICEVWIELEYGSDVFVQVGSTLEQPADRHGRTTFQVQQLLARFLQHHVPAVGQTAITRADGLFKRFYLKHAEVYGTPPVRSGTTSLVQNYVALGGLNFHEQQTRTWFNYFTEAKPFLTWEVNPKPAAADQPEFLYYLVPSLQVTSFAPRVAVTFSDGSQEAFLLDTVFGAGLFEIYCIPAGFQQLGLSDRAAKQVVSWEVSVVDEDGVLLSEKRHYVLDRRPVAQRRYLLYANSLGGMNTYVATGEADQEAEVTGEEAQLDLALDYDPLRGDTAVQERQLRPVLKLASGKHLTRVTMYGLQDLLLSRRVLLRNGLRWVPGFLKTKQVPIVSEGKAIQTLDLEFYLPRESFFTPYLPPVPANQPVLPVGPESGAL
;
A
#
# COMPACT_ATOMS: atom_id res chain seq x y z
N MET A 1 -56.80 65.23 -28.84
CA MET A 1 -58.25 65.55 -28.90
C MET A 1 -58.93 64.82 -27.76
N ALA A 2 -59.72 65.53 -26.95
CA ALA A 2 -60.42 64.96 -25.80
C ALA A 2 -61.45 63.93 -26.26
N ILE A 3 -61.37 62.70 -25.76
CA ILE A 3 -62.40 61.67 -25.97
C ILE A 3 -63.53 61.96 -24.97
N LYS A 4 -64.69 62.37 -25.48
CA LYS A 4 -65.94 62.50 -24.71
C LYS A 4 -66.52 61.09 -24.46
N LEU A 5 -66.76 60.72 -23.21
CA LEU A 5 -67.60 59.57 -22.86
C LEU A 5 -69.06 59.85 -23.22
N LEU A 6 -69.70 58.96 -23.99
CA LEU A 6 -71.15 58.93 -24.18
C LEU A 6 -71.84 58.41 -22.91
N LYS A 7 -72.75 59.22 -22.34
CA LYS A 7 -73.67 58.77 -21.29
C LYS A 7 -75.03 58.46 -21.91
N LEU A 8 -75.34 57.19 -22.14
CA LEU A 8 -76.68 56.78 -22.57
C LEU A 8 -77.59 56.60 -21.34
N LYS A 9 -78.77 57.22 -21.37
CA LYS A 9 -79.82 57.11 -20.33
C LYS A 9 -81.02 56.36 -20.92
N TRP A 10 -81.52 55.35 -20.21
CA TRP A 10 -82.70 54.61 -20.61
C TRP A 10 -83.98 55.45 -20.39
N PHE A 11 -84.84 55.54 -21.40
CA PHE A 11 -86.20 56.06 -21.27
C PHE A 11 -87.20 54.92 -21.53
N GLY A 12 -88.21 54.83 -20.67
CA GLY A 12 -89.21 53.75 -20.66
C GLY A 12 -90.11 53.75 -21.88
N ALA A 13 -89.60 53.24 -23.00
CA ALA A 13 -90.34 52.81 -24.19
C ALA A 13 -89.47 51.96 -25.17
N GLY A 14 -88.26 51.53 -24.78
CA GLY A 14 -87.44 50.62 -25.59
C GLY A 14 -86.61 51.28 -26.71
N VAL A 15 -86.33 52.58 -26.63
CA VAL A 15 -85.44 53.28 -27.58
C VAL A 15 -84.30 53.97 -26.83
N PHE A 16 -83.07 53.85 -27.35
CA PHE A 16 -81.89 54.58 -26.86
C PHE A 16 -81.63 55.79 -27.76
N GLN A 17 -81.45 56.98 -27.17
CA GLN A 17 -81.03 58.20 -27.87
C GLN A 17 -79.88 58.89 -27.13
N ASP A 18 -78.96 59.46 -27.89
CA ASP A 18 -77.95 60.43 -27.42
C ASP A 18 -78.62 61.82 -27.30
N PRO A 19 -78.51 62.54 -26.17
CA PRO A 19 -79.14 63.85 -26.00
C PRO A 19 -78.65 64.93 -26.99
N ASP A 20 -77.44 64.78 -27.56
CA ASP A 20 -76.78 65.85 -28.32
C ASP A 20 -76.81 65.65 -29.86
N THR A 21 -77.42 64.57 -30.38
CA THR A 21 -77.65 64.39 -31.83
C THR A 21 -78.87 63.48 -32.12
N PRO A 22 -79.85 63.91 -32.94
CA PRO A 22 -81.01 63.08 -33.28
C PRO A 22 -80.66 62.16 -34.45
N GLN A 23 -80.03 61.02 -34.18
CA GLN A 23 -80.01 59.89 -35.11
C GLN A 23 -80.52 58.64 -34.40
N ASP A 24 -81.67 58.15 -34.88
CA ASP A 24 -82.26 56.90 -34.45
C ASP A 24 -81.43 55.73 -34.99
N TYR A 25 -80.67 55.05 -34.13
CA TYR A 25 -80.03 53.79 -34.49
C TYR A 25 -81.04 52.64 -34.32
N GLY A 26 -81.83 52.43 -35.37
CA GLY A 26 -82.78 51.33 -35.49
C GLY A 26 -82.15 49.99 -35.89
N ASN A 27 -82.69 48.92 -35.31
CA ASN A 27 -82.79 47.55 -35.81
C ASN A 27 -81.54 46.89 -36.43
N LEU A 28 -80.68 46.32 -35.59
CA LEU A 28 -79.93 45.12 -35.95
C LEU A 28 -80.67 43.88 -35.43
N TYR A 29 -80.98 42.93 -36.31
CA TYR A 29 -81.46 41.54 -36.05
C TYR A 29 -82.96 41.19 -36.16
N GLU A 30 -83.84 42.04 -36.70
CA GLU A 30 -85.24 41.67 -37.06
C GLU A 30 -86.06 40.95 -35.96
N ALA A 31 -85.66 41.06 -34.69
CA ALA A 31 -86.37 40.45 -33.57
C ALA A 31 -87.45 41.41 -33.05
N GLU A 32 -88.69 40.93 -32.93
CA GLU A 32 -89.81 41.75 -32.47
C GLU A 32 -89.72 42.09 -30.97
N ARG A 33 -88.99 41.29 -30.19
CA ARG A 33 -88.85 41.50 -28.73
C ARG A 33 -87.51 41.02 -28.21
N TYR A 34 -86.91 41.82 -27.33
CA TYR A 34 -85.71 41.48 -26.56
C TYR A 34 -86.10 41.38 -25.08
N GLU A 35 -85.81 40.26 -24.43
CA GLU A 35 -85.86 40.14 -22.97
C GLU A 35 -84.44 39.90 -22.44
N PHE A 36 -84.01 40.80 -21.55
CA PHE A 36 -82.74 40.72 -20.84
C PHE A 36 -83.00 40.21 -19.42
N ASP A 37 -82.43 39.05 -19.09
CA ASP A 37 -82.36 38.60 -17.71
C ASP A 37 -81.03 39.08 -17.10
N THR A 38 -81.14 40.05 -16.19
CA THR A 38 -79.99 40.67 -15.53
C THR A 38 -79.35 39.77 -14.48
N ALA A 39 -80.05 38.76 -13.97
CA ALA A 39 -79.49 37.82 -12.99
C ALA A 39 -78.62 36.74 -13.64
N THR A 40 -78.98 36.31 -14.85
CA THR A 40 -78.25 35.25 -15.60
C THR A 40 -77.40 35.77 -16.75
N ARG A 41 -77.49 37.08 -17.07
CA ARG A 41 -76.83 37.75 -18.20
C ARG A 41 -77.11 37.08 -19.55
N LYS A 42 -78.32 36.53 -19.72
CA LYS A 42 -78.79 35.98 -20.98
C LYS A 42 -79.68 36.97 -21.73
N VAL A 43 -79.52 36.99 -23.04
CA VAL A 43 -80.44 37.65 -23.98
C VAL A 43 -81.16 36.55 -24.74
N THR A 44 -82.49 36.57 -24.68
CA THR A 44 -83.31 35.61 -25.43
C THR A 44 -83.98 36.33 -26.59
N PHE A 45 -83.79 35.79 -27.80
CA PHE A 45 -84.41 36.30 -29.02
C PHE A 45 -85.67 35.49 -29.33
N THR A 46 -86.79 36.16 -29.59
CA THR A 46 -87.99 35.48 -30.08
C THR A 46 -88.41 36.14 -31.39
N ASN A 47 -88.36 35.40 -32.50
CA ASN A 47 -88.84 35.88 -33.79
C ASN A 47 -90.27 35.39 -34.02
N ALA A 48 -91.17 36.26 -34.48
CA ALA A 48 -92.58 35.92 -34.75
C ALA A 48 -92.82 35.75 -36.25
N SER A 49 -92.13 34.84 -36.90
CA SER A 49 -92.64 34.17 -38.11
C SER A 49 -91.76 32.97 -38.47
N GLY A 50 -92.41 31.89 -38.89
CA GLY A 50 -91.79 30.62 -39.28
C GLY A 50 -90.89 30.73 -40.51
N PRO A 51 -90.36 29.58 -40.97
CA PRO A 51 -89.08 29.50 -41.64
C PRO A 51 -89.14 30.08 -43.05
N ASP A 52 -88.22 30.96 -43.42
CA ASP A 52 -87.74 30.94 -44.79
C ASP A 52 -86.32 31.47 -45.00
N VAL A 53 -85.74 30.86 -46.01
CA VAL A 53 -84.33 30.82 -46.43
C VAL A 53 -83.95 32.14 -47.13
N GLY A 54 -82.76 32.69 -46.87
CA GLY A 54 -82.27 33.79 -47.70
C GLY A 54 -80.87 34.31 -47.39
N ARG A 55 -79.92 34.02 -48.30
CA ARG A 55 -78.57 34.60 -48.36
C ARG A 55 -78.60 36.13 -48.23
N ASN A 56 -77.64 36.71 -47.50
CA ASN A 56 -77.09 38.03 -47.81
C ASN A 56 -75.62 38.15 -47.35
N THR A 57 -74.70 37.93 -48.28
CA THR A 57 -73.34 38.49 -48.25
C THR A 57 -73.42 40.01 -48.39
N TYR A 58 -72.74 40.76 -47.51
CA TYR A 58 -72.48 42.19 -47.73
C TYR A 58 -70.98 42.49 -47.82
N ARG A 59 -70.59 43.12 -48.92
CA ARG A 59 -69.26 43.68 -49.18
C ARG A 59 -69.11 45.01 -48.47
N GLN A 60 -67.96 45.20 -47.86
CA GLN A 60 -67.43 46.45 -47.35
C GLN A 60 -67.25 47.45 -48.51
N ASN A 61 -67.81 48.66 -48.38
CA ASN A 61 -67.49 49.80 -49.24
C ASN A 61 -66.71 50.82 -48.39
N LEU A 62 -65.40 50.85 -48.62
CA LEU A 62 -64.47 51.85 -48.08
C LEU A 62 -64.70 53.19 -48.79
N GLY A 63 -65.10 54.19 -48.02
CA GLY A 63 -65.10 55.60 -48.42
C GLY A 63 -63.77 56.24 -48.00
N ASN A 64 -63.13 56.92 -48.95
CA ASN A 64 -61.76 57.43 -48.90
C ASN A 64 -61.42 58.30 -47.66
N ASN A 65 -60.22 58.07 -47.11
CA ASN A 65 -59.42 58.89 -46.18
C ASN A 65 -59.47 58.64 -44.66
N ASP A 66 -59.54 57.38 -44.23
CA ASP A 66 -58.97 57.00 -42.92
C ASP A 66 -57.97 55.84 -43.11
N PRO A 67 -56.79 55.85 -42.43
CA PRO A 67 -55.87 54.73 -42.48
C PRO A 67 -56.56 53.48 -41.89
N ASP A 68 -56.43 52.35 -42.56
CA ASP A 68 -56.93 51.05 -42.12
C ASP A 68 -56.58 50.84 -40.62
N PRO A 69 -57.57 50.57 -39.74
CA PRO A 69 -57.25 50.15 -38.39
C PRO A 69 -56.48 48.83 -38.47
N VAL A 70 -55.28 48.86 -37.90
CA VAL A 70 -54.33 47.75 -37.83
C VAL A 70 -55.04 46.45 -37.48
N ASP A 71 -54.80 45.46 -38.32
CA ASP A 71 -55.14 44.05 -38.14
C ASP A 71 -54.50 43.55 -36.83
N VAL A 72 -55.22 43.64 -35.70
CA VAL A 72 -54.80 42.99 -34.46
C VAL A 72 -55.24 41.54 -34.58
N SER A 73 -54.35 40.77 -35.19
CA SER A 73 -54.29 39.33 -35.19
C SER A 73 -54.87 38.69 -33.92
N TRP A 74 -55.92 37.89 -34.12
CA TRP A 74 -56.26 36.82 -33.18
C TRP A 74 -55.50 35.57 -33.65
N PRO A 75 -54.59 34.99 -32.86
CA PRO A 75 -54.17 33.62 -33.11
C PRO A 75 -55.25 32.68 -32.59
N LEU A 76 -55.70 31.81 -33.49
CA LEU A 76 -56.44 30.58 -33.23
C LEU A 76 -55.90 29.87 -31.98
N ASN A 77 -56.80 29.49 -31.05
CA ASN A 77 -56.90 28.14 -30.45
C ASN A 77 -57.72 28.16 -29.15
N VAL A 78 -59.04 28.31 -29.25
CA VAL A 78 -59.95 27.79 -28.21
C VAL A 78 -61.01 26.93 -28.91
N PRO A 79 -61.03 25.60 -28.70
CA PRO A 79 -62.06 24.75 -29.29
C PRO A 79 -63.42 25.08 -28.65
N PHE A 80 -64.39 25.38 -29.49
CA PHE A 80 -65.78 25.60 -29.11
C PHE A 80 -66.47 24.24 -28.97
N TYR A 81 -67.05 23.96 -27.81
CA TYR A 81 -68.02 22.88 -27.65
C TYR A 81 -69.42 23.43 -27.95
N SER A 82 -70.19 22.71 -28.76
CA SER A 82 -71.63 22.92 -28.92
C SER A 82 -72.34 21.64 -28.52
N GLU A 83 -73.40 21.76 -27.75
CA GLU A 83 -74.36 20.68 -27.52
C GLU A 83 -75.71 21.12 -28.10
N PHE A 84 -76.33 20.25 -28.88
CA PHE A 84 -77.51 20.56 -29.70
C PHE A 84 -78.80 20.18 -28.96
N ALA A 85 -79.73 21.14 -28.83
CA ALA A 85 -81.14 20.85 -28.55
C ALA A 85 -82.08 21.91 -29.16
N GLY A 86 -82.57 21.68 -30.38
CA GLY A 86 -83.71 22.39 -30.97
C GLY A 86 -83.44 23.76 -31.64
N ALA A 87 -84.49 24.56 -31.82
CA ALA A 87 -84.52 25.80 -32.61
C ALA A 87 -84.15 27.07 -31.82
N ILE A 88 -83.22 26.97 -30.86
CA ILE A 88 -82.78 28.08 -30.02
C ILE A 88 -81.30 28.34 -30.28
N TRP A 89 -80.96 29.54 -30.74
CA TRP A 89 -79.57 30.00 -30.86
C TRP A 89 -79.18 30.75 -29.60
N SER A 90 -78.10 30.32 -28.95
CA SER A 90 -77.50 31.00 -27.80
C SER A 90 -76.13 31.51 -28.22
N GLY A 91 -75.91 32.82 -28.15
CA GLY A 91 -74.60 33.45 -28.35
C GLY A 91 -74.34 34.46 -27.24
N TYR A 92 -73.10 34.59 -26.81
CA TYR A 92 -72.68 35.58 -25.81
C TYR A 92 -72.23 36.86 -26.51
N TYR A 93 -72.68 38.02 -26.04
CA TYR A 93 -72.24 39.35 -26.50
C TYR A 93 -71.42 40.02 -25.39
N HIS A 94 -70.32 40.69 -25.74
CA HIS A 94 -69.52 41.51 -24.83
C HIS A 94 -69.71 42.99 -25.20
N ASP A 95 -69.91 43.85 -24.21
CA ASP A 95 -70.32 45.26 -24.35
C ASP A 95 -69.15 46.25 -24.51
N GLY A 96 -67.91 45.79 -24.71
CA GLY A 96 -66.77 46.66 -24.98
C GLY A 96 -66.32 47.58 -23.82
N GLU A 97 -67.06 47.68 -22.70
CA GLU A 97 -66.64 48.44 -21.50
C GLU A 97 -66.83 47.69 -20.17
N GLY A 98 -67.25 46.43 -20.19
CA GLY A 98 -67.07 45.50 -19.08
C GLY A 98 -65.80 44.68 -19.30
N GLY A 99 -64.62 45.25 -19.06
CA GLY A 99 -63.43 44.42 -18.89
C GLY A 99 -63.67 43.49 -17.71
N PHE A 100 -64.04 42.24 -17.95
CA PHE A 100 -63.62 41.19 -17.04
C PHE A 100 -62.11 41.29 -17.07
N THR A 101 -61.51 41.97 -16.10
CA THR A 101 -60.24 41.48 -15.60
C THR A 101 -60.56 40.08 -15.12
N ILE A 102 -60.38 39.10 -16.03
CA ILE A 102 -59.92 37.80 -15.61
C ILE A 102 -58.61 38.14 -14.94
N THR A 103 -58.66 38.42 -13.64
CA THR A 103 -57.48 38.22 -12.80
C THR A 103 -57.30 36.73 -12.88
N GLU A 104 -56.58 36.30 -13.91
CA GLU A 104 -56.13 34.92 -14.01
C GLU A 104 -55.26 34.78 -12.78
N VAL A 105 -55.82 34.18 -11.73
CA VAL A 105 -55.06 33.99 -10.50
C VAL A 105 -54.13 32.83 -10.80
N VAL A 106 -53.02 33.16 -11.45
CA VAL A 106 -52.01 32.18 -11.87
C VAL A 106 -51.50 31.49 -10.61
N LEU A 107 -51.61 30.18 -10.57
CA LEU A 107 -51.01 29.39 -9.51
C LEU A 107 -49.49 29.39 -9.68
N GLN A 108 -48.79 29.83 -8.65
CA GLN A 108 -47.34 29.74 -8.56
C GLN A 108 -46.96 29.00 -7.27
N ALA A 109 -45.82 28.33 -7.28
CA ALA A 109 -45.25 27.74 -6.08
C ALA A 109 -43.73 27.86 -6.12
N THR A 110 -43.16 28.16 -4.96
CA THR A 110 -41.71 28.05 -4.74
C THR A 110 -41.46 26.99 -3.67
N ALA A 111 -40.32 26.32 -3.76
CA ALA A 111 -39.87 25.36 -2.78
C ALA A 111 -38.46 25.75 -2.32
N VAL A 112 -38.24 25.75 -1.02
CA VAL A 112 -36.93 25.98 -0.41
C VAL A 112 -36.54 24.72 0.34
N ALA A 113 -35.39 24.15 -0.02
CA ALA A 113 -34.84 22.98 0.66
C ALA A 113 -33.80 23.38 1.72
N THR A 114 -33.81 22.64 2.82
CA THR A 114 -32.71 22.57 3.78
C THR A 114 -31.95 21.27 3.53
N SER A 115 -30.65 21.37 3.28
CA SER A 115 -29.76 20.22 3.04
C SER A 115 -29.75 19.25 4.22
N ALA A 116 -29.55 17.97 3.93
CA ALA A 116 -29.24 16.97 4.95
C ALA A 116 -27.85 17.26 5.55
N THR A 117 -27.69 17.04 6.86
CA THR A 117 -26.46 17.41 7.58
C THR A 117 -25.28 16.52 7.18
N CYS A 118 -25.50 15.21 7.12
CA CYS A 118 -24.49 14.20 6.82
C CYS A 118 -24.82 13.39 5.57
N PHE A 119 -23.80 12.80 4.96
CA PHE A 119 -23.98 11.90 3.82
C PHE A 119 -24.90 10.72 4.20
N GLY A 120 -25.98 10.54 3.45
CA GLY A 120 -26.95 9.45 3.63
C GLY A 120 -27.99 9.66 4.73
N PHE A 121 -27.93 10.76 5.49
CA PHE A 121 -28.88 11.07 6.56
C PHE A 121 -30.21 11.55 5.98
N ALA A 122 -31.28 11.32 6.74
CA ALA A 122 -32.65 11.67 6.39
C ALA A 122 -33.17 12.76 7.32
N ASP A 123 -32.50 13.91 7.35
CA ASP A 123 -32.84 15.07 8.19
C ASP A 123 -33.03 16.36 7.38
N GLY A 124 -32.95 16.27 6.06
CA GLY A 124 -33.30 17.36 5.16
C GLY A 124 -34.80 17.72 5.25
N SER A 125 -35.14 18.89 4.73
CA SER A 125 -36.53 19.36 4.68
C SER A 125 -36.80 20.20 3.44
N ILE A 126 -38.08 20.30 3.06
CA ILE A 126 -38.57 21.17 2.00
C ILE A 126 -39.76 21.96 2.53
N VAL A 127 -39.73 23.27 2.35
CA VAL A 127 -40.85 24.17 2.63
C VAL A 127 -41.42 24.67 1.31
N VAL A 128 -42.70 24.39 1.07
CA VAL A 128 -43.41 24.82 -0.15
C VAL A 128 -44.26 26.05 0.16
N THR A 129 -44.10 27.09 -0.66
CA THR A 129 -44.83 28.36 -0.55
C THR A 129 -45.63 28.59 -1.84
N PRO A 130 -46.90 28.17 -1.89
CA PRO A 130 -47.78 28.50 -2.99
C PRO A 130 -48.26 29.96 -2.91
N ALA A 131 -48.58 30.53 -4.08
CA ALA A 131 -49.18 31.85 -4.23
C ALA A 131 -50.16 31.85 -5.41
N GLY A 132 -51.17 32.72 -5.38
CA GLY A 132 -52.22 32.75 -6.40
C GLY A 132 -53.20 31.57 -6.35
N GLY A 133 -53.87 31.26 -7.46
CA GLY A 133 -55.00 30.33 -7.52
C GLY A 133 -56.20 30.72 -6.65
N THR A 134 -57.07 29.77 -6.36
CA THR A 134 -58.27 29.96 -5.53
C THR A 134 -58.03 30.02 -4.01
N GLY A 135 -56.77 29.94 -3.57
CA GLY A 135 -56.36 30.00 -2.16
C GLY A 135 -56.53 28.70 -1.35
N VAL A 136 -57.10 27.65 -1.96
CA VAL A 136 -57.11 26.28 -1.41
C VAL A 136 -56.24 25.41 -2.30
N TRP A 137 -55.14 24.91 -1.74
CA TRP A 137 -54.14 24.13 -2.48
C TRP A 137 -54.05 22.69 -1.96
N SER A 138 -53.83 21.77 -2.88
CA SER A 138 -53.51 20.36 -2.65
C SER A 138 -52.11 20.08 -3.18
N TYR A 139 -51.43 19.09 -2.58
CA TYR A 139 -50.06 18.74 -2.87
C TYR A 139 -49.97 17.26 -3.21
N GLU A 140 -49.19 16.93 -4.22
CA GLU A 140 -48.87 15.58 -4.60
C GLU A 140 -47.38 15.50 -4.92
N TRP A 141 -46.63 14.81 -4.08
CA TRP A 141 -45.23 14.55 -4.34
C TRP A 141 -45.09 13.35 -5.27
N ALA A 142 -44.12 13.40 -6.18
CA ALA A 142 -43.89 12.31 -7.14
C ALA A 142 -43.59 10.95 -6.49
N ASP A 143 -43.14 10.95 -5.23
CA ASP A 143 -42.90 9.75 -4.41
C ASP A 143 -44.08 9.37 -3.50
N GLY A 144 -45.23 10.05 -3.61
CA GLY A 144 -46.51 9.64 -3.01
C GLY A 144 -47.07 10.50 -1.85
N PRO A 145 -46.28 11.24 -1.04
CA PRO A 145 -46.83 12.10 0.01
C PRO A 145 -47.77 13.21 -0.51
N ILE A 146 -48.70 13.65 0.34
CA ILE A 146 -49.67 14.73 0.03
C ILE A 146 -49.57 15.94 0.97
N THR A 147 -48.52 16.02 1.78
CA THR A 147 -48.28 17.13 2.72
C THR A 147 -47.67 18.33 2.00
N LYS A 148 -47.96 19.55 2.49
CA LYS A 148 -47.35 20.78 1.97
C LYS A 148 -45.83 20.76 2.12
N ASP A 149 -45.38 20.62 3.37
CA ASP A 149 -43.97 20.61 3.72
C ASP A 149 -43.51 19.18 3.98
N ARG A 150 -42.20 18.96 3.84
CA ARG A 150 -41.54 17.68 4.11
C ARG A 150 -40.37 17.90 5.04
N ALA A 151 -40.18 16.96 5.96
CA ALA A 151 -39.03 16.90 6.85
C ALA A 151 -38.62 15.43 7.01
N GLY A 152 -37.37 15.20 7.43
CA GLY A 152 -36.87 13.84 7.63
C GLY A 152 -36.57 13.10 6.31
N ILE A 153 -36.12 13.82 5.29
CA ILE A 153 -35.89 13.28 3.94
C ILE A 153 -34.40 13.28 3.58
N LYS A 154 -33.99 12.33 2.74
CA LYS A 154 -32.60 12.20 2.28
C LYS A 154 -32.28 13.22 1.18
N ALA A 155 -30.99 13.44 0.90
CA ALA A 155 -30.58 14.18 -0.28
C ALA A 155 -31.09 13.52 -1.57
N GLY A 156 -31.50 14.34 -2.53
CA GLY A 156 -32.14 13.91 -3.77
C GLY A 156 -32.96 15.03 -4.41
N ILE A 157 -33.47 14.75 -5.60
CA ILE A 157 -34.34 15.66 -6.35
C ILE A 157 -35.79 15.29 -6.04
N TYR A 158 -36.57 16.25 -5.57
CA TYR A 158 -37.97 16.08 -5.23
C TYR A 158 -38.84 16.95 -6.12
N ARG A 159 -39.98 16.38 -6.53
CA ARG A 159 -40.97 17.05 -7.37
C ARG A 159 -42.31 17.05 -6.66
N VAL A 160 -42.91 18.23 -6.56
CA VAL A 160 -44.25 18.42 -6.01
C VAL A 160 -45.15 19.07 -7.05
N THR A 161 -46.31 18.46 -7.27
CA THR A 161 -47.41 19.07 -8.00
C THR A 161 -48.31 19.77 -7.01
N VAL A 162 -48.42 21.09 -7.12
CA VAL A 162 -49.37 21.90 -6.35
C VAL A 162 -50.58 22.15 -7.23
N ARG A 163 -51.77 21.89 -6.72
CA ARG A 163 -53.03 22.05 -7.47
C ARG A 163 -54.04 22.86 -6.67
N ASP A 164 -54.70 23.82 -7.32
CA ASP A 164 -55.76 24.61 -6.70
C ASP A 164 -57.15 23.95 -6.82
N ALA A 165 -58.17 24.51 -6.18
CA ALA A 165 -59.54 23.96 -6.21
C ALA A 165 -60.20 23.96 -7.61
N ASN A 166 -59.66 24.74 -8.56
CA ASN A 166 -60.11 24.76 -9.96
C ASN A 166 -59.30 23.79 -10.83
N PHE A 167 -58.52 22.90 -10.22
CA PHE A 167 -57.67 21.90 -10.88
C PHE A 167 -56.51 22.48 -11.72
N THR A 168 -56.17 23.76 -11.53
CA THR A 168 -54.94 24.34 -12.10
C THR A 168 -53.75 23.79 -11.34
N GLN A 169 -52.69 23.39 -12.05
CA GLN A 169 -51.51 22.75 -11.45
C GLN A 169 -50.20 23.42 -11.83
N VAL A 170 -49.25 23.44 -10.89
CA VAL A 170 -47.86 23.83 -11.10
C VAL A 170 -46.95 22.76 -10.51
N GLU A 171 -45.91 22.38 -11.22
CA GLU A 171 -44.88 21.46 -10.74
C GLU A 171 -43.64 22.24 -10.31
N VAL A 172 -43.12 21.92 -9.13
CA VAL A 172 -41.88 22.49 -8.60
C VAL A 172 -40.89 21.37 -8.34
N GLU A 173 -39.71 21.49 -8.94
CA GLU A 173 -38.56 20.65 -8.65
C GLU A 173 -37.63 21.36 -7.66
N VAL A 174 -37.16 20.63 -6.66
CA VAL A 174 -36.19 21.13 -5.67
C VAL A 174 -35.19 20.04 -5.31
N GLU A 175 -33.91 20.43 -5.23
CA GLU A 175 -32.83 19.54 -4.83
C GLU A 175 -32.53 19.71 -3.34
N VAL A 176 -32.62 18.61 -2.58
CA VAL A 176 -32.07 18.52 -1.23
C VAL A 176 -30.62 18.05 -1.37
N LYS A 177 -29.67 18.91 -0.98
CA LYS A 177 -28.23 18.59 -1.02
C LYS A 177 -27.78 17.88 0.27
N GLN A 178 -26.55 17.38 0.27
CA GLN A 178 -25.86 16.84 1.44
C GLN A 178 -24.37 17.15 1.38
N SER A 179 -23.70 17.02 2.52
CA SER A 179 -22.24 17.07 2.62
C SER A 179 -21.58 15.89 1.90
N PRO A 180 -20.36 16.06 1.33
CA PRO A 180 -19.59 14.94 0.78
C PRO A 180 -19.32 13.87 1.85
N GLN A 181 -19.21 12.60 1.45
CA GLN A 181 -18.90 11.52 2.38
C GLN A 181 -17.54 11.76 3.06
N LEU A 182 -17.50 11.66 4.39
CA LEU A 182 -16.26 11.75 5.17
C LEU A 182 -15.43 10.47 4.93
N GLN A 183 -14.20 10.64 4.46
CA GLN A 183 -13.25 9.57 4.17
C GLN A 183 -11.97 9.75 4.99
N VAL A 184 -11.42 8.64 5.48
CA VAL A 184 -10.20 8.63 6.30
C VAL A 184 -9.21 7.64 5.71
N LEU A 185 -8.03 8.12 5.33
CA LEU A 185 -6.91 7.31 4.88
C LEU A 185 -5.89 7.14 6.02
N LEU A 186 -5.53 5.89 6.30
CA LEU A 186 -4.55 5.52 7.31
C LEU A 186 -3.16 5.36 6.68
N LYS A 187 -2.18 6.17 7.11
CA LYS A 187 -0.75 5.94 6.83
C LYS A 187 -0.06 5.44 8.10
N LYS A 188 0.58 4.28 8.03
CA LYS A 188 1.18 3.60 9.18
C LYS A 188 2.68 3.36 8.96
N THR A 189 3.48 3.60 10.00
CA THR A 189 4.87 3.13 10.16
C THR A 189 4.93 2.19 11.39
N PRO A 190 6.08 1.55 11.70
CA PRO A 190 6.16 0.59 12.80
C PRO A 190 5.76 1.15 14.17
N ASP A 191 6.02 2.43 14.44
CA ASP A 191 5.75 3.08 15.72
C ASP A 191 4.85 4.31 15.59
N SER A 192 4.37 4.65 14.39
CA SER A 192 3.65 5.89 14.15
C SER A 192 2.50 5.72 13.16
N VAL A 193 1.53 6.63 13.25
CA VAL A 193 0.33 6.67 12.41
C VAL A 193 0.00 8.11 12.04
N MET A 194 -0.52 8.30 10.84
CA MET A 194 -1.06 9.56 10.36
C MET A 194 -2.41 9.31 9.68
N LEU A 195 -3.46 9.99 10.15
CA LEU A 195 -4.78 9.99 9.52
C LEU A 195 -4.90 11.17 8.55
N GLU A 196 -5.18 10.89 7.28
CA GLU A 196 -5.49 11.90 6.26
C GLU A 196 -6.99 11.88 6.00
N VAL A 197 -7.67 13.00 6.28
CA VAL A 197 -9.13 13.13 6.19
C VAL A 197 -9.51 13.92 4.94
N SER A 198 -10.51 13.44 4.20
CA SER A 198 -11.09 14.12 3.05
C SER A 198 -12.63 14.01 3.04
N GLY A 199 -13.31 14.86 2.28
CA GLY A 199 -14.77 14.95 2.31
C GLY A 199 -15.32 15.55 3.61
N GLY A 200 -16.62 15.42 3.89
CA GLY A 200 -17.27 16.07 5.04
C GLY A 200 -17.13 17.59 5.03
N VAL A 201 -17.30 18.21 6.21
CA VAL A 201 -17.13 19.66 6.37
C VAL A 201 -16.11 20.00 7.47
N PRO A 202 -15.00 20.68 7.14
CA PRO A 202 -13.97 21.04 8.12
C PRO A 202 -14.44 22.14 9.09
N PRO A 203 -13.84 22.24 10.30
CA PRO A 203 -12.71 21.46 10.81
C PRO A 203 -13.08 20.05 11.29
N TYR A 204 -12.09 19.14 11.31
CA TYR A 204 -12.23 17.78 11.81
C TYR A 204 -11.71 17.65 13.24
N SER A 205 -12.35 16.78 14.01
CA SER A 205 -11.94 16.35 15.34
C SER A 205 -11.66 14.86 15.37
N PHE A 206 -10.66 14.47 16.16
CA PHE A 206 -10.20 13.09 16.30
C PHE A 206 -10.43 12.66 17.73
N LEU A 207 -11.05 11.49 17.92
CA LEU A 207 -11.18 10.86 19.22
C LEU A 207 -10.57 9.48 19.15
N TRP A 208 -9.40 9.35 19.77
CA TRP A 208 -8.75 8.06 19.94
C TRP A 208 -9.33 7.34 21.16
N ASP A 209 -9.40 6.01 21.09
CA ASP A 209 -9.88 5.15 22.18
C ASP A 209 -9.07 5.29 23.48
N ASP A 210 -7.82 5.73 23.38
CA ASP A 210 -6.93 6.03 24.51
C ASP A 210 -6.83 7.52 24.86
N GLY A 211 -7.63 8.39 24.22
CA GLY A 211 -7.86 9.78 24.63
C GLY A 211 -7.18 10.93 23.87
N PRO A 212 -6.09 10.76 23.08
CA PRO A 212 -5.55 11.83 22.23
C PRO A 212 -6.56 12.41 21.23
N THR A 213 -6.24 13.60 20.70
CA THR A 213 -7.10 14.33 19.73
C THR A 213 -6.37 14.82 18.48
N THR A 214 -5.16 14.32 18.23
CA THR A 214 -4.34 14.71 17.06
C THR A 214 -4.49 13.69 15.92
N PRO A 215 -4.39 14.12 14.64
CA PRO A 215 -4.44 13.21 13.48
C PRO A 215 -3.22 12.29 13.37
N GLY A 216 -2.06 12.77 13.83
CA GLY A 216 -0.80 12.02 13.84
C GLY A 216 -0.46 11.57 15.25
N ARG A 217 0.07 10.35 15.38
CA ARG A 217 0.63 9.82 16.62
C ARG A 217 1.95 9.11 16.33
N THR A 218 2.91 9.26 17.24
CA THR A 218 4.22 8.61 17.15
C THR A 218 4.51 7.85 18.44
N LYS A 219 5.48 6.92 18.37
CA LYS A 219 5.90 6.07 19.49
C LYS A 219 4.75 5.27 20.12
N LEU A 220 3.84 4.76 19.30
CA LEU A 220 2.78 3.87 19.75
C LEU A 220 3.37 2.56 20.27
N GLY A 221 2.89 2.12 21.44
CA GLY A 221 3.20 0.80 21.97
C GLY A 221 2.44 -0.28 21.19
N THR A 222 2.72 -1.54 21.52
CA THR A 222 1.96 -2.66 20.96
C THR A 222 0.53 -2.66 21.50
N GLY A 223 -0.44 -2.90 20.63
CA GLY A 223 -1.87 -2.86 20.99
C GLY A 223 -2.78 -2.53 19.81
N SER A 224 -4.09 -2.65 20.04
CA SER A 224 -5.12 -2.15 19.13
C SER A 224 -5.42 -0.70 19.45
N TYR A 225 -5.55 0.13 18.42
CA TYR A 225 -5.95 1.53 18.51
C TYR A 225 -7.14 1.76 17.60
N ALA A 226 -8.10 2.55 18.09
CA ALA A 226 -9.28 2.95 17.34
C ALA A 226 -9.43 4.46 17.35
N CYS A 227 -9.79 5.03 16.20
CA CYS A 227 -10.08 6.46 16.09
C CYS A 227 -11.44 6.70 15.44
N VAL A 228 -12.22 7.58 16.05
CA VAL A 228 -13.43 8.14 15.45
C VAL A 228 -13.13 9.56 14.98
N VAL A 229 -13.30 9.81 13.69
CA VAL A 229 -13.16 11.14 13.10
C VAL A 229 -14.55 11.76 12.97
N THR A 230 -14.71 12.96 13.52
CA THR A 230 -15.98 13.71 13.47
C THR A 230 -15.75 15.07 12.82
N ASP A 231 -16.60 15.45 11.88
CA ASP A 231 -16.54 16.75 11.21
C ASP A 231 -17.27 17.87 11.98
N ALA A 232 -17.31 19.09 11.43
CA ALA A 232 -17.93 20.24 12.10
C ALA A 232 -19.46 20.16 12.21
N GLN A 233 -20.09 19.24 11.47
CA GLN A 233 -21.53 18.98 11.43
C GLN A 233 -21.90 17.80 12.34
N LEU A 234 -20.93 17.27 13.11
CA LEU A 234 -21.07 16.08 13.94
C LEU A 234 -21.26 14.78 13.15
N CYS A 235 -20.87 14.76 11.86
CA CYS A 235 -20.88 13.56 11.05
C CYS A 235 -19.65 12.71 11.39
N GLN A 236 -19.87 11.43 11.70
CA GLN A 236 -18.82 10.49 12.06
C GLN A 236 -18.45 9.60 10.88
N ALA A 237 -17.15 9.40 10.67
CA ALA A 237 -16.64 8.36 9.78
C ALA A 237 -16.82 6.96 10.42
N GLU A 238 -16.69 5.91 9.60
CA GLU A 238 -16.51 4.56 10.12
C GLU A 238 -15.29 4.52 11.06
N THR A 239 -15.40 3.78 12.17
CA THR A 239 -14.32 3.71 13.16
C THR A 239 -13.09 3.07 12.53
N VAL A 240 -11.97 3.80 12.52
CA VAL A 240 -10.71 3.31 12.00
C VAL A 240 -10.02 2.52 13.09
N VAL A 241 -9.89 1.20 12.91
CA VAL A 241 -9.20 0.30 13.85
C VAL A 241 -7.91 -0.21 13.21
N PHE A 242 -6.80 -0.17 13.95
CA PHE A 242 -5.56 -0.82 13.55
C PHE A 242 -4.79 -1.35 14.75
N GLU A 243 -3.97 -2.37 14.51
CA GLU A 243 -3.09 -2.94 15.51
C GLU A 243 -1.64 -2.50 15.26
N VAL A 244 -0.97 -2.03 16.31
CA VAL A 244 0.49 -1.96 16.38
C VAL A 244 0.94 -3.28 17.00
N ILE A 245 1.54 -4.13 16.18
CA ILE A 245 2.02 -5.45 16.61
C ILE A 245 3.50 -5.31 16.94
N GLU A 246 3.97 -6.10 17.90
CA GLU A 246 5.39 -6.18 18.24
C GLU A 246 6.21 -6.58 17.01
N ASN A 247 7.40 -5.99 16.86
CA ASN A 247 8.32 -6.36 15.81
C ASN A 247 8.75 -7.83 16.02
N ASN A 248 8.32 -8.72 15.14
CA ASN A 248 8.74 -10.11 15.21
C ASN A 248 10.10 -10.28 14.55
N PHE A 249 11.06 -10.80 15.32
CA PHE A 249 12.40 -11.11 14.85
C PHE A 249 12.56 -12.60 14.60
N PHE A 250 13.09 -12.96 13.43
CA PHE A 250 13.35 -14.33 13.02
C PHE A 250 14.81 -14.54 12.65
N TRP A 251 15.27 -15.77 12.86
CA TRP A 251 16.52 -16.26 12.28
C TRP A 251 16.22 -17.10 11.04
N SER A 252 17.07 -17.02 10.03
CA SER A 252 16.90 -17.73 8.76
C SER A 252 16.78 -19.24 8.91
N GLY A 253 17.33 -19.82 9.98
CA GLY A 253 17.24 -21.24 10.31
C GLY A 253 15.96 -21.63 11.06
N ASN A 254 15.16 -20.66 11.52
CA ASN A 254 13.94 -20.91 12.28
C ASN A 254 12.71 -20.99 11.37
N PRO A 255 11.73 -21.86 11.67
CA PRO A 255 10.46 -21.86 10.97
C PRO A 255 9.77 -20.50 11.17
N ILE A 256 9.46 -19.84 10.04
CA ILE A 256 8.68 -18.61 10.00
C ILE A 256 7.27 -18.99 9.57
N THR A 257 6.35 -19.02 10.53
CA THR A 257 4.97 -19.47 10.34
C THR A 257 3.97 -18.34 10.49
N LEU A 258 2.95 -18.30 9.63
CA LEU A 258 1.78 -17.43 9.77
C LEU A 258 0.54 -18.30 9.98
N PRO A 259 0.08 -18.48 11.25
CA PRO A 259 -1.18 -19.14 11.53
C PRO A 259 -2.34 -18.19 11.22
N LEU A 260 -3.38 -18.70 10.56
CA LEU A 260 -4.62 -17.98 10.28
C LEU A 260 -5.81 -18.80 10.77
N ASP A 261 -6.82 -18.11 11.30
CA ASP A 261 -8.05 -18.70 11.84
C ASP A 261 -9.25 -17.88 11.36
N ALA A 262 -10.25 -18.55 10.80
CA ALA A 262 -11.48 -17.95 10.29
C ALA A 262 -12.45 -17.47 11.40
N GLY A 263 -12.13 -17.76 12.66
CA GLY A 263 -12.90 -17.35 13.84
C GLY A 263 -13.97 -18.36 14.25
N ASP A 264 -14.63 -18.08 15.37
CA ASP A 264 -15.66 -18.95 15.95
C ASP A 264 -16.97 -18.96 15.14
N ASP A 265 -17.29 -17.88 14.44
CA ASP A 265 -18.47 -17.79 13.57
C ASP A 265 -18.43 -18.82 12.44
N TYR A 266 -17.25 -19.01 11.82
CA TYR A 266 -17.06 -20.06 10.82
C TYR A 266 -17.21 -21.46 11.41
N ARG A 267 -16.74 -21.68 12.65
CA ARG A 267 -16.89 -22.98 13.32
C ARG A 267 -18.33 -23.27 13.72
N ALA A 268 -19.11 -22.23 14.02
CA ALA A 268 -20.53 -22.35 14.32
C ALA A 268 -21.34 -22.70 13.06
N ASP A 269 -21.02 -22.07 11.92
CA ASP A 269 -21.65 -22.36 10.64
C ASP A 269 -20.66 -22.25 9.46
N PRO A 270 -20.03 -23.36 9.03
CA PRO A 270 -19.10 -23.36 7.90
C PRO A 270 -19.74 -23.01 6.55
N SER A 271 -21.08 -23.04 6.45
CA SER A 271 -21.78 -22.70 5.20
C SER A 271 -21.70 -21.20 4.87
N THR A 272 -21.36 -20.37 5.85
CA THR A 272 -21.14 -18.92 5.68
C THR A 272 -19.95 -18.60 4.78
N LYS A 273 -18.92 -19.46 4.75
CA LYS A 273 -17.72 -19.33 3.90
C LYS A 273 -17.44 -20.65 3.17
N PRO A 274 -18.20 -20.98 2.11
CA PRO A 274 -18.01 -22.22 1.37
C PRO A 274 -16.68 -22.18 0.59
N ASN A 275 -15.99 -23.32 0.51
CA ASN A 275 -14.67 -23.47 -0.13
C ASN A 275 -13.60 -22.51 0.42
N LEU A 276 -13.60 -22.28 1.73
CA LEU A 276 -12.65 -21.36 2.36
C LEU A 276 -11.19 -21.77 2.12
N SER A 277 -10.43 -20.87 1.51
CA SER A 277 -8.98 -20.86 1.46
C SER A 277 -8.45 -19.54 2.00
N PHE A 278 -7.17 -19.53 2.33
CA PHE A 278 -6.45 -18.32 2.66
C PHE A 278 -5.36 -18.10 1.62
N ILE A 279 -5.02 -16.84 1.42
CA ILE A 279 -3.85 -16.46 0.63
C ILE A 279 -2.85 -15.68 1.45
N CYS A 280 -1.58 -15.84 1.13
CA CYS A 280 -0.46 -15.14 1.73
C CYS A 280 0.49 -14.63 0.64
N GLU A 281 0.78 -13.34 0.68
CA GLU A 281 1.81 -12.67 -0.12
C GLU A 281 2.96 -12.28 0.81
N VAL A 282 4.19 -12.54 0.38
CA VAL A 282 5.41 -12.15 1.10
C VAL A 282 6.00 -10.94 0.40
N TRP A 283 6.23 -9.86 1.14
CA TRP A 283 6.76 -8.61 0.60
C TRP A 283 8.04 -8.25 1.32
N ILE A 284 9.14 -8.05 0.59
CA ILE A 284 10.47 -7.80 1.17
C ILE A 284 10.99 -6.42 0.81
N GLU A 285 11.69 -5.79 1.74
CA GLU A 285 12.47 -4.59 1.49
C GLU A 285 13.87 -4.99 1.03
N LEU A 286 14.21 -4.67 -0.22
CA LEU A 286 15.50 -5.05 -0.80
C LEU A 286 16.64 -4.19 -0.25
N GLU A 287 16.43 -2.88 -0.27
CA GLU A 287 17.35 -1.86 0.23
C GLU A 287 16.88 -1.39 1.61
N TYR A 288 17.75 -1.55 2.60
CA TYR A 288 17.43 -1.24 3.98
C TYR A 288 16.99 0.21 4.17
N GLY A 289 15.82 0.42 4.77
CA GLY A 289 15.29 1.75 5.06
C GLY A 289 14.78 2.51 3.83
N SER A 290 14.59 1.83 2.69
CA SER A 290 13.94 2.42 1.51
C SER A 290 12.43 2.57 1.68
N ASP A 291 11.83 1.78 2.57
CA ASP A 291 10.39 1.57 2.72
C ASP A 291 9.69 1.15 1.41
N VAL A 292 10.46 0.69 0.42
CA VAL A 292 9.97 0.14 -0.85
C VAL A 292 10.00 -1.38 -0.75
N PHE A 293 8.82 -1.97 -0.63
CA PHE A 293 8.66 -3.42 -0.55
C PHE A 293 8.23 -4.01 -1.90
N VAL A 294 8.82 -5.14 -2.26
CA VAL A 294 8.50 -5.90 -3.46
C VAL A 294 7.95 -7.26 -3.12
N GLN A 295 6.92 -7.70 -3.85
CA GLN A 295 6.37 -9.04 -3.66
C GLN A 295 7.39 -10.09 -4.09
N VAL A 296 7.51 -11.12 -3.26
CA VAL A 296 8.41 -12.25 -3.44
C VAL A 296 7.61 -13.49 -3.80
N GLY A 297 7.89 -14.03 -4.98
CA GLY A 297 7.22 -15.23 -5.46
C GLY A 297 5.76 -14.99 -5.82
N SER A 298 5.06 -16.06 -6.20
CA SER A 298 3.62 -16.02 -6.42
C SER A 298 2.86 -15.99 -5.10
N THR A 299 1.65 -15.45 -5.12
CA THR A 299 0.72 -15.56 -3.99
C THR A 299 0.54 -17.01 -3.61
N LEU A 300 0.76 -17.33 -2.33
CA LEU A 300 0.55 -18.66 -1.78
C LEU A 300 -0.94 -18.79 -1.44
N GLU A 301 -1.57 -19.89 -1.85
CA GLU A 301 -2.94 -20.22 -1.45
C GLU A 301 -2.94 -21.57 -0.73
N GLN A 302 -3.62 -21.63 0.42
CA GLN A 302 -3.80 -22.87 1.18
C GLN A 302 -5.25 -22.99 1.64
N PRO A 303 -5.90 -24.15 1.44
CA PRO A 303 -7.25 -24.38 1.93
C PRO A 303 -7.27 -24.37 3.46
N ALA A 304 -8.38 -23.93 4.05
CA ALA A 304 -8.61 -24.06 5.48
C ALA A 304 -8.86 -25.53 5.85
N ASP A 305 -8.44 -25.92 7.06
CA ASP A 305 -8.84 -27.20 7.63
C ASP A 305 -10.31 -27.22 8.05
N ARG A 306 -10.79 -28.37 8.56
CA ARG A 306 -12.18 -28.54 9.02
C ARG A 306 -12.61 -27.58 10.15
N HIS A 307 -11.65 -26.90 10.80
CA HIS A 307 -11.88 -25.95 11.88
C HIS A 307 -11.67 -24.50 11.44
N GLY A 308 -11.45 -24.25 10.14
CA GLY A 308 -11.23 -22.92 9.58
C GLY A 308 -9.81 -22.40 9.74
N ARG A 309 -8.83 -23.27 9.97
CA ARG A 309 -7.44 -22.88 10.28
C ARG A 309 -6.47 -23.26 9.18
N THR A 310 -5.42 -22.48 9.04
CA THR A 310 -4.25 -22.83 8.21
C THR A 310 -2.96 -22.26 8.79
N THR A 311 -1.81 -22.71 8.28
CA THR A 311 -0.51 -22.18 8.70
C THR A 311 0.46 -22.15 7.52
N PHE A 312 0.78 -20.94 7.06
CA PHE A 312 1.80 -20.76 6.03
C PHE A 312 3.20 -20.90 6.62
N GLN A 313 4.10 -21.54 5.89
CA GLN A 313 5.54 -21.53 6.17
C GLN A 313 6.26 -20.72 5.09
N VAL A 314 6.80 -19.56 5.45
CA VAL A 314 7.36 -18.59 4.48
C VAL A 314 8.89 -18.48 4.52
N GLN A 315 9.53 -19.21 5.45
CA GLN A 315 10.99 -19.19 5.65
C GLN A 315 11.78 -19.43 4.35
N GLN A 316 11.37 -20.40 3.53
CA GLN A 316 12.09 -20.74 2.30
C GLN A 316 12.07 -19.62 1.25
N LEU A 317 11.00 -18.83 1.19
CA LEU A 317 10.92 -17.68 0.27
C LEU A 317 11.87 -16.56 0.69
N LEU A 318 12.09 -16.40 2.00
CA LEU A 318 12.94 -15.37 2.58
C LEU A 318 14.43 -15.75 2.55
N ALA A 319 14.74 -17.06 2.65
CA ALA A 319 16.12 -17.56 2.75
C ALA A 319 17.02 -17.11 1.59
N ARG A 320 16.48 -16.94 0.37
CA ARG A 320 17.25 -16.51 -0.81
C ARG A 320 17.74 -15.06 -0.76
N PHE A 321 17.15 -14.23 0.10
CA PHE A 321 17.51 -12.81 0.25
C PHE A 321 18.53 -12.57 1.34
N LEU A 322 18.89 -13.63 2.07
CA LEU A 322 19.89 -13.61 3.13
C LEU A 322 21.18 -14.24 2.60
N GLN A 323 22.30 -13.54 2.77
CA GLN A 323 23.60 -13.90 2.25
C GLN A 323 24.68 -13.58 3.28
N HIS A 324 25.69 -14.44 3.39
CA HIS A 324 26.81 -14.18 4.27
C HIS A 324 27.56 -12.93 3.81
N HIS A 325 27.89 -12.05 4.74
CA HIS A 325 28.84 -10.98 4.49
C HIS A 325 30.26 -11.53 4.65
N VAL A 326 31.09 -11.40 3.61
CA VAL A 326 32.50 -11.83 3.64
C VAL A 326 33.40 -10.59 3.64
N PRO A 327 34.05 -10.26 4.77
CA PRO A 327 34.91 -9.09 4.85
C PRO A 327 36.19 -9.32 4.06
N ALA A 328 36.82 -8.26 3.54
CA ALA A 328 38.12 -8.39 2.87
C ALA A 328 39.23 -8.78 3.87
N VAL A 329 40.21 -9.58 3.44
CA VAL A 329 41.30 -10.08 4.32
C VAL A 329 42.02 -8.94 5.07
N GLY A 330 42.20 -7.79 4.41
CA GLY A 330 42.85 -6.60 4.98
C GLY A 330 41.88 -5.45 5.29
N GLN A 331 40.59 -5.73 5.50
CA GLN A 331 39.61 -4.69 5.78
C GLN A 331 39.96 -3.92 7.06
N THR A 332 40.06 -2.60 6.94
CA THR A 332 40.27 -1.64 8.03
C THR A 332 39.09 -0.69 8.22
N ALA A 333 38.20 -0.59 7.22
CA ALA A 333 37.00 0.22 7.29
C ALA A 333 35.83 -0.57 7.90
N ILE A 334 34.91 0.15 8.54
CA ILE A 334 33.63 -0.40 8.99
C ILE A 334 32.70 -0.46 7.77
N THR A 335 32.05 -1.61 7.55
CA THR A 335 31.13 -1.80 6.42
C THR A 335 29.78 -2.32 6.90
N ARG A 336 28.69 -1.87 6.27
CA ARG A 336 27.35 -2.43 6.53
C ARG A 336 27.24 -3.83 5.91
N ALA A 337 26.65 -4.77 6.64
CA ALA A 337 26.52 -6.17 6.26
C ALA A 337 25.12 -6.47 5.71
N ASP A 338 24.76 -5.85 4.59
CA ASP A 338 23.39 -5.80 4.02
C ASP A 338 22.76 -7.17 3.71
N GLY A 339 23.59 -8.17 3.46
CA GLY A 339 23.12 -9.53 3.18
C GLY A 339 22.63 -10.27 4.42
N LEU A 340 23.03 -9.85 5.62
CA LEU A 340 22.73 -10.57 6.85
C LEU A 340 21.33 -10.27 7.37
N PHE A 341 20.66 -9.21 6.94
CA PHE A 341 19.40 -8.78 7.53
C PHE A 341 18.40 -8.28 6.48
N LYS A 342 17.11 -8.64 6.66
CA LYS A 342 16.01 -8.16 5.81
C LYS A 342 14.75 -7.85 6.60
N ARG A 343 14.08 -6.76 6.20
CA ARG A 343 12.72 -6.42 6.59
C ARG A 343 11.74 -7.02 5.60
N PHE A 344 10.64 -7.57 6.09
CA PHE A 344 9.55 -8.08 5.25
C PHE A 344 8.21 -7.90 5.94
N TYR A 345 7.13 -7.92 5.19
CA TYR A 345 5.79 -8.08 5.75
C TYR A 345 5.03 -9.18 5.06
N LEU A 346 4.03 -9.70 5.76
CA LEU A 346 3.10 -10.69 5.25
C LEU A 346 1.75 -10.03 5.05
N LYS A 347 1.18 -10.27 3.87
CA LYS A 347 -0.14 -9.75 3.50
C LYS A 347 -1.05 -10.94 3.23
N HIS A 348 -2.15 -11.04 3.95
CA HIS A 348 -3.08 -12.17 3.81
C HIS A 348 -4.53 -11.75 3.69
N ALA A 349 -5.34 -12.65 3.15
CA ALA A 349 -6.79 -12.49 3.02
C ALA A 349 -7.47 -13.86 2.95
N GLU A 350 -8.77 -13.89 3.25
CA GLU A 350 -9.62 -15.05 3.01
C GLU A 350 -10.13 -15.04 1.57
N VAL A 351 -10.37 -16.22 1.02
CA VAL A 351 -10.96 -16.46 -0.30
C VAL A 351 -12.03 -17.53 -0.14
N TYR A 352 -13.28 -17.22 -0.47
CA TYR A 352 -14.42 -18.14 -0.31
C TYR A 352 -15.55 -17.78 -1.27
N GLY A 353 -16.50 -18.70 -1.48
CA GLY A 353 -17.66 -18.51 -2.36
C GLY A 353 -17.68 -19.45 -3.57
N THR A 354 -18.60 -19.18 -4.49
CA THR A 354 -18.73 -19.90 -5.78
C THR A 354 -19.27 -18.93 -6.85
N PRO A 355 -18.43 -18.35 -7.72
CA PRO A 355 -16.96 -18.43 -7.71
C PRO A 355 -16.35 -17.72 -6.48
N PRO A 356 -15.17 -18.15 -6.01
CA PRO A 356 -14.55 -17.57 -4.83
C PRO A 356 -14.12 -16.11 -5.05
N VAL A 357 -14.35 -15.25 -4.05
CA VAL A 357 -13.97 -13.83 -4.06
C VAL A 357 -13.04 -13.55 -2.87
N ARG A 358 -11.98 -12.78 -3.12
CA ARG A 358 -11.01 -12.37 -2.09
C ARG A 358 -11.61 -11.30 -1.19
N SER A 359 -11.48 -11.47 0.13
CA SER A 359 -11.85 -10.46 1.12
C SER A 359 -10.90 -9.26 1.12
N GLY A 360 -11.28 -8.19 1.83
CA GLY A 360 -10.33 -7.12 2.21
C GLY A 360 -9.10 -7.71 2.91
N THR A 361 -7.94 -7.12 2.64
CA THR A 361 -6.66 -7.56 3.25
C THR A 361 -6.66 -7.20 4.73
N THR A 362 -6.31 -8.16 5.59
CA THR A 362 -6.55 -8.04 7.04
C THR A 362 -5.29 -7.74 7.87
N SER A 363 -4.07 -7.89 7.34
CA SER A 363 -2.87 -7.47 8.09
C SER A 363 -1.69 -7.07 7.22
N LEU A 364 -0.90 -6.13 7.76
CA LEU A 364 0.47 -5.81 7.37
C LEU A 364 1.31 -5.90 8.64
N VAL A 365 1.82 -7.09 8.92
CA VAL A 365 2.73 -7.33 10.06
C VAL A 365 4.15 -7.17 9.54
N GLN A 366 4.87 -6.16 10.03
CA GLN A 366 6.29 -6.02 9.70
C GLN A 366 7.10 -6.98 10.55
N ASN A 367 7.96 -7.74 9.90
CA ASN A 367 8.81 -8.76 10.47
C ASN A 367 10.25 -8.53 10.00
N TYR A 368 11.18 -9.12 10.75
CA TYR A 368 12.61 -8.96 10.55
C TYR A 368 13.24 -10.34 10.49
N VAL A 369 14.20 -10.53 9.59
CA VAL A 369 14.92 -11.80 9.49
C VAL A 369 16.42 -11.55 9.37
N ALA A 370 17.18 -12.18 10.25
CA ALA A 370 18.64 -12.23 10.17
C ALA A 370 19.13 -13.60 9.67
N LEU A 371 20.19 -13.62 8.89
CA LEU A 371 20.91 -14.82 8.51
C LEU A 371 21.53 -15.44 9.77
N GLY A 372 21.40 -16.75 9.94
CA GLY A 372 21.80 -17.45 11.16
C GLY A 372 20.86 -18.61 11.49
N GLY A 373 21.24 -19.40 12.48
CA GLY A 373 20.49 -20.53 13.01
C GLY A 373 20.77 -20.71 14.50
N LEU A 374 20.11 -21.67 15.12
CA LEU A 374 20.27 -21.91 16.55
C LEU A 374 21.51 -22.77 16.78
N ASN A 375 22.29 -22.44 17.80
CA ASN A 375 23.19 -23.44 18.35
C ASN A 375 22.38 -24.54 19.04
N PHE A 376 23.04 -25.67 19.33
CA PHE A 376 22.39 -26.83 19.96
C PHE A 376 21.69 -26.48 21.29
N HIS A 377 22.25 -25.57 22.08
CA HIS A 377 21.70 -25.20 23.38
C HIS A 377 20.42 -24.37 23.22
N GLU A 378 20.45 -23.34 22.37
CA GLU A 378 19.30 -22.46 22.11
C GLU A 378 18.14 -23.20 21.46
N GLN A 379 18.45 -24.15 20.57
CA GLN A 379 17.45 -25.03 19.98
C GLN A 379 16.71 -25.82 21.07
N GLN A 380 17.43 -26.31 22.09
CA GLN A 380 16.84 -27.07 23.18
C GLN A 380 16.04 -26.20 24.16
N THR A 381 16.56 -25.03 24.52
CA THR A 381 15.95 -24.14 25.53
C THR A 381 14.81 -23.30 24.98
N ARG A 382 14.65 -23.21 23.66
CA ARG A 382 13.68 -22.35 22.97
C ARG A 382 13.76 -20.86 23.32
N THR A 383 14.95 -20.40 23.67
CA THR A 383 15.19 -19.03 24.15
C THR A 383 15.53 -18.02 23.06
N TRP A 384 15.53 -18.42 21.78
CA TRP A 384 16.09 -17.62 20.67
C TRP A 384 15.39 -16.29 20.36
N PHE A 385 14.19 -16.05 20.91
CA PHE A 385 13.47 -14.77 20.81
C PHE A 385 13.76 -13.82 21.99
N ASN A 386 14.19 -14.36 23.14
CA ASN A 386 14.42 -13.58 24.37
C ASN A 386 15.80 -12.90 24.40
N TYR A 387 16.63 -13.14 23.38
CA TYR A 387 18.03 -12.70 23.36
C TYR A 387 18.21 -11.22 22.99
N PHE A 388 17.36 -10.65 22.13
CA PHE A 388 17.54 -9.24 21.70
C PHE A 388 17.29 -8.23 22.83
N THR A 389 16.50 -8.61 23.84
CA THR A 389 16.24 -7.77 25.01
C THR A 389 17.35 -7.86 26.07
N GLU A 390 18.22 -8.87 26.05
CA GLU A 390 19.21 -9.12 27.13
C GLU A 390 20.67 -9.40 26.65
N ALA A 391 20.96 -9.54 25.35
CA ALA A 391 22.30 -9.94 24.89
C ALA A 391 23.03 -8.90 24.03
N LYS A 392 24.26 -8.59 24.49
CA LYS A 392 25.51 -8.44 23.72
C LYS A 392 25.30 -8.26 22.20
N PRO A 393 25.32 -7.03 21.66
CA PRO A 393 25.00 -6.75 20.24
C PRO A 393 26.02 -7.29 19.22
N PHE A 394 27.07 -7.98 19.66
CA PHE A 394 27.99 -8.65 18.74
C PHE A 394 27.51 -10.06 18.41
N LEU A 395 27.34 -10.34 17.12
CA LEU A 395 26.90 -11.63 16.59
C LEU A 395 28.04 -12.67 16.61
N THR A 396 28.52 -13.04 17.80
CA THR A 396 29.59 -14.03 17.97
C THR A 396 29.51 -14.79 19.28
N TRP A 397 29.78 -16.10 19.21
CA TRP A 397 29.95 -16.98 20.37
C TRP A 397 31.41 -17.14 20.81
N GLU A 398 32.34 -16.40 20.22
CA GLU A 398 33.74 -16.59 20.52
C GLU A 398 34.05 -16.30 21.99
N VAL A 399 35.01 -17.06 22.52
CA VAL A 399 35.50 -16.87 23.89
C VAL A 399 35.96 -15.44 24.11
N ASN A 400 35.77 -14.95 25.33
CA ASN A 400 36.15 -13.61 25.73
C ASN A 400 36.77 -13.71 27.15
N PRO A 401 38.10 -13.52 27.32
CA PRO A 401 39.07 -13.03 26.35
C PRO A 401 39.52 -14.06 25.29
N LYS A 402 39.85 -13.57 24.09
CA LYS A 402 40.33 -14.36 22.94
C LYS A 402 41.84 -14.20 22.72
N PRO A 403 42.65 -15.28 22.72
CA PRO A 403 44.02 -15.20 22.22
C PRO A 403 44.04 -14.95 20.71
N ALA A 404 44.79 -13.94 20.26
CA ALA A 404 44.88 -13.58 18.84
C ALA A 404 46.32 -13.22 18.45
N ALA A 405 46.73 -13.68 17.27
CA ALA A 405 48.03 -13.30 16.71
C ALA A 405 48.03 -11.87 16.13
N ALA A 406 49.21 -11.27 16.01
CA ALA A 406 49.36 -9.94 15.40
C ALA A 406 48.83 -9.88 13.95
N ASP A 407 49.03 -10.97 13.20
CA ASP A 407 48.62 -11.12 11.80
C ASP A 407 47.25 -11.77 11.63
N GLN A 408 46.54 -12.12 12.71
CA GLN A 408 45.24 -12.77 12.64
C GLN A 408 44.13 -11.77 12.30
N PRO A 409 43.36 -12.00 11.21
CA PRO A 409 42.23 -11.16 10.88
C PRO A 409 41.07 -11.46 11.82
N GLU A 410 40.47 -10.42 12.39
CA GLU A 410 39.36 -10.50 13.34
C GLU A 410 38.28 -9.50 12.98
N PHE A 411 37.03 -9.92 13.13
CA PHE A 411 35.86 -9.13 12.77
C PHE A 411 34.79 -9.27 13.84
N LEU A 412 34.12 -8.17 14.14
CA LEU A 412 32.96 -8.14 15.02
C LEU A 412 31.75 -7.64 14.22
N TYR A 413 30.65 -8.37 14.30
CA TYR A 413 29.40 -8.00 13.65
C TYR A 413 28.48 -7.37 14.67
N TYR A 414 28.38 -6.04 14.65
CA TYR A 414 27.57 -5.27 15.59
C TYR A 414 26.17 -5.03 15.03
N LEU A 415 25.16 -5.46 15.77
CA LEU A 415 23.77 -5.14 15.52
C LEU A 415 23.39 -3.85 16.26
N VAL A 416 22.79 -2.90 15.56
CA VAL A 416 22.26 -1.67 16.17
C VAL A 416 21.05 -2.00 17.05
N PRO A 417 21.11 -1.75 18.38
CA PRO A 417 20.13 -2.31 19.33
C PRO A 417 18.88 -1.44 19.54
N SER A 418 18.86 -0.19 19.08
CA SER A 418 17.76 0.75 19.35
C SER A 418 17.60 1.81 18.25
N LEU A 419 16.38 2.31 18.06
CA LEU A 419 16.06 3.45 17.19
C LEU A 419 16.70 4.76 17.66
N GLN A 420 17.14 4.82 18.93
CA GLN A 420 17.81 6.00 19.49
C GLN A 420 19.28 6.09 19.05
N VAL A 421 19.88 4.99 18.59
CA VAL A 421 21.27 4.95 18.14
C VAL A 421 21.30 5.35 16.67
N THR A 422 21.50 6.65 16.39
CA THR A 422 21.62 7.18 15.02
C THR A 422 23.06 7.25 14.54
N SER A 423 24.02 7.09 15.44
CA SER A 423 25.45 7.05 15.17
C SER A 423 26.17 6.26 16.28
N PHE A 424 27.35 5.74 15.96
CA PHE A 424 28.19 5.06 16.93
C PHE A 424 29.66 5.06 16.48
N ALA A 425 30.58 4.88 17.42
CA ALA A 425 32.00 4.70 17.14
C ALA A 425 32.55 3.47 17.88
N PRO A 426 33.30 2.58 17.21
CA PRO A 426 34.06 1.56 17.92
C PRO A 426 35.18 2.19 18.74
N ARG A 427 35.21 1.89 20.04
CA ARG A 427 36.29 2.28 20.96
C ARG A 427 37.27 1.13 21.12
N VAL A 428 38.54 1.42 20.87
CA VAL A 428 39.66 0.49 21.07
C VAL A 428 40.45 0.94 22.30
N ALA A 429 40.61 0.07 23.28
CA ALA A 429 41.47 0.30 24.44
C ALA A 429 42.63 -0.71 24.44
N VAL A 430 43.86 -0.20 24.38
CA VAL A 430 45.10 -0.96 24.28
C VAL A 430 45.81 -0.96 25.63
N THR A 431 46.26 -2.14 26.07
CA THR A 431 47.07 -2.30 27.29
C THR A 431 48.49 -2.70 26.90
N PHE A 432 49.47 -2.00 27.50
CA PHE A 432 50.88 -2.20 27.24
C PHE A 432 51.58 -2.99 28.37
N SER A 433 52.80 -3.45 28.08
CA SER A 433 53.62 -4.27 28.99
C SER A 433 54.03 -3.58 30.29
N ASP A 434 54.04 -2.25 30.32
CA ASP A 434 54.32 -1.43 31.50
C ASP A 434 53.06 -1.16 32.35
N GLY A 435 51.91 -1.73 31.97
CA GLY A 435 50.62 -1.51 32.60
C GLY A 435 49.90 -0.24 32.14
N SER A 436 50.51 0.59 31.29
CA SER A 436 49.84 1.76 30.73
C SER A 436 48.71 1.35 29.77
N GLN A 437 47.68 2.20 29.68
CA GLN A 437 46.55 2.02 28.78
C GLN A 437 46.35 3.26 27.91
N GLU A 438 46.01 3.04 26.65
CA GLU A 438 45.64 4.11 25.70
C GLU A 438 44.32 3.70 25.05
N ALA A 439 43.44 4.66 24.78
CA ALA A 439 42.19 4.40 24.07
C ALA A 439 41.98 5.40 22.94
N PHE A 440 41.41 4.94 21.84
CA PHE A 440 41.06 5.76 20.69
C PHE A 440 39.75 5.25 20.07
N LEU A 441 39.12 6.09 19.27
CA LEU A 441 37.93 5.74 18.49
C LEU A 441 38.36 5.40 17.07
N LEU A 442 37.70 4.41 16.47
CA LEU A 442 37.69 4.24 15.02
C LEU A 442 36.71 5.25 14.39
N ASP A 443 36.62 5.24 13.06
CA ASP A 443 35.69 6.11 12.32
C ASP A 443 34.25 5.96 12.85
N THR A 444 33.60 7.11 13.06
CA THR A 444 32.19 7.17 13.46
C THR A 444 31.30 6.77 12.29
N VAL A 445 30.36 5.88 12.56
CA VAL A 445 29.27 5.55 11.63
C VAL A 445 28.11 6.49 11.91
N PHE A 446 27.61 7.16 10.87
CA PHE A 446 26.45 8.04 10.93
C PHE A 446 25.26 7.43 10.18
N GLY A 447 24.04 7.79 10.60
CA GLY A 447 22.81 7.30 9.96
C GLY A 447 22.55 5.82 10.23
N ALA A 448 23.06 5.28 11.33
CA ALA A 448 22.81 3.90 11.72
C ALA A 448 21.32 3.71 12.01
N GLY A 449 20.70 2.74 11.36
CA GLY A 449 19.32 2.34 11.59
C GLY A 449 19.22 1.20 12.59
N LEU A 450 18.13 1.16 13.36
CA LEU A 450 17.79 0.00 14.20
C LEU A 450 17.94 -1.29 13.40
N PHE A 451 18.54 -2.34 13.95
CA PHE A 451 18.76 -3.63 13.30
C PHE A 451 19.67 -3.67 12.07
N GLU A 452 20.31 -2.56 11.69
CA GLU A 452 21.44 -2.65 10.77
C GLU A 452 22.58 -3.43 11.44
N ILE A 453 23.29 -4.20 10.62
CA ILE A 453 24.44 -4.99 11.07
C ILE A 453 25.69 -4.41 10.42
N TYR A 454 26.72 -4.16 11.22
CA TYR A 454 27.99 -3.60 10.76
C TYR A 454 29.15 -4.53 11.06
N CYS A 455 29.99 -4.77 10.05
CA CYS A 455 31.25 -5.49 10.18
C CYS A 455 32.35 -4.52 10.61
N ILE A 456 32.83 -4.69 11.84
CA ILE A 456 33.87 -3.88 12.48
C ILE A 456 35.19 -4.69 12.49
N PRO A 457 36.30 -4.15 11.98
CA PRO A 457 37.61 -4.79 12.11
C PRO A 457 38.07 -4.78 13.57
N ALA A 458 38.61 -5.91 14.04
CA ALA A 458 39.06 -6.09 15.42
C ALA A 458 40.48 -6.66 15.54
N GLY A 459 41.12 -7.01 14.42
CA GLY A 459 42.44 -7.63 14.42
C GLY A 459 43.56 -6.63 14.70
N PHE A 460 44.65 -7.09 15.31
CA PHE A 460 45.77 -6.24 15.71
C PHE A 460 46.30 -5.37 14.56
N GLN A 461 46.62 -5.98 13.41
CA GLN A 461 47.04 -5.24 12.21
C GLN A 461 45.93 -4.37 11.60
N GLN A 462 44.67 -4.84 11.64
CA GLN A 462 43.54 -4.10 11.06
C GLN A 462 43.23 -2.82 11.83
N LEU A 463 43.48 -2.84 13.14
CA LEU A 463 43.38 -1.69 14.04
C LEU A 463 44.63 -0.79 14.00
N GLY A 464 45.63 -1.10 13.18
CA GLY A 464 46.88 -0.33 13.09
C GLY A 464 47.75 -0.40 14.34
N LEU A 465 47.56 -1.42 15.19
CA LEU A 465 48.33 -1.56 16.43
C LEU A 465 49.77 -1.98 16.13
N SER A 466 50.70 -1.48 16.92
CA SER A 466 52.12 -1.79 16.82
C SER A 466 52.83 -1.59 18.16
N ASP A 467 53.94 -2.29 18.34
CA ASP A 467 54.81 -2.07 19.50
C ASP A 467 55.49 -0.69 19.40
N ARG A 468 55.71 -0.05 20.56
CA ARG A 468 56.45 1.22 20.65
C ARG A 468 57.82 0.98 21.30
N ALA A 469 58.77 1.87 21.02
CA ALA A 469 60.19 1.70 21.39
C ALA A 469 60.46 1.38 22.88
N ALA A 470 59.54 1.73 23.80
CA ALA A 470 59.68 1.48 25.23
C ALA A 470 58.55 0.61 25.86
N LYS A 471 57.53 0.24 25.09
CA LYS A 471 56.37 -0.51 25.61
C LYS A 471 55.70 -1.34 24.52
N GLN A 472 55.49 -2.62 24.83
CA GLN A 472 54.90 -3.59 23.91
C GLN A 472 53.39 -3.69 24.14
N VAL A 473 52.61 -3.90 23.08
CA VAL A 473 51.19 -4.19 23.23
C VAL A 473 51.02 -5.61 23.78
N VAL A 474 50.16 -5.76 24.79
CA VAL A 474 49.87 -7.06 25.44
C VAL A 474 48.45 -7.53 25.14
N SER A 475 47.48 -6.62 25.17
CA SER A 475 46.09 -6.91 24.91
C SER A 475 45.36 -5.68 24.40
N TRP A 476 44.23 -5.88 23.76
CA TRP A 476 43.33 -4.80 23.38
C TRP A 476 41.88 -5.20 23.60
N GLU A 477 41.03 -4.21 23.77
CA GLU A 477 39.59 -4.33 23.95
C GLU A 477 38.90 -3.56 22.83
N VAL A 478 37.86 -4.14 22.25
CA VAL A 478 36.98 -3.46 21.30
C VAL A 478 35.57 -3.41 21.88
N SER A 479 34.97 -2.23 21.84
CA SER A 479 33.59 -1.97 22.26
C SER A 479 32.97 -0.91 21.34
N VAL A 480 31.66 -0.70 21.41
CA VAL A 480 30.94 0.34 20.68
C VAL A 480 30.35 1.33 21.67
N VAL A 481 30.50 2.62 21.36
CA VAL A 481 29.95 3.73 22.14
C VAL A 481 29.11 4.65 21.27
N ASP A 482 28.17 5.38 21.87
CA ASP A 482 27.45 6.48 21.22
C ASP A 482 28.28 7.78 21.18
N GLU A 483 27.67 8.88 20.72
CA GLU A 483 28.31 10.21 20.63
C GLU A 483 28.72 10.77 22.00
N ASP A 484 27.99 10.41 23.06
CA ASP A 484 28.27 10.83 24.43
C ASP A 484 29.30 9.91 25.13
N GLY A 485 29.77 8.87 24.43
CA GLY A 485 30.73 7.89 24.95
C GLY A 485 30.11 6.83 25.86
N VAL A 486 28.78 6.73 25.89
CA VAL A 486 28.05 5.69 26.62
C VAL A 486 28.23 4.36 25.90
N LEU A 487 28.48 3.30 26.68
CA LEU A 487 28.72 1.97 26.16
C LEU A 487 27.43 1.35 25.58
N LEU A 488 27.44 1.03 24.30
CA LEU A 488 26.33 0.37 23.59
C LEU A 488 26.52 -1.13 23.44
N SER A 489 27.74 -1.64 23.57
CA SER A 489 28.07 -3.06 23.43
C SER A 489 28.75 -3.66 24.65
N GLU A 490 28.85 -4.98 24.68
CA GLU A 490 29.84 -5.61 25.55
C GLU A 490 31.27 -5.24 25.12
N LYS A 491 32.24 -5.53 26.00
CA LYS A 491 33.67 -5.37 25.73
C LYS A 491 34.26 -6.69 25.25
N ARG A 492 34.85 -6.70 24.05
CA ARG A 492 35.52 -7.86 23.46
C ARG A 492 37.02 -7.75 23.69
N HIS A 493 37.57 -8.64 24.52
CA HIS A 493 38.97 -8.62 24.91
C HIS A 493 39.80 -9.59 24.06
N TYR A 494 40.92 -9.10 23.57
CA TYR A 494 41.91 -9.85 22.80
C TYR A 494 43.26 -9.81 23.51
N VAL A 495 43.92 -10.97 23.61
CA VAL A 495 45.24 -11.12 24.22
C VAL A 495 46.24 -11.48 23.13
N LEU A 496 47.31 -10.71 23.00
CA LEU A 496 48.29 -10.89 21.93
C LEU A 496 49.10 -12.17 22.14
N ASP A 497 48.93 -13.15 21.25
CA ASP A 497 49.65 -14.41 21.27
C ASP A 497 50.99 -14.32 20.53
N ARG A 498 52.05 -14.07 21.30
CA ARG A 498 53.44 -13.97 20.80
C ARG A 498 54.15 -15.32 20.64
N ARG A 499 53.51 -16.45 20.92
CA ARG A 499 54.17 -17.76 20.77
C ARG A 499 54.59 -17.98 19.31
N PRO A 500 55.85 -18.35 19.03
CA PRO A 500 56.29 -18.67 17.68
C PRO A 500 55.66 -19.99 17.25
N VAL A 501 54.83 -19.95 16.22
CA VAL A 501 54.18 -21.13 15.63
C VAL A 501 54.65 -21.24 14.19
N ALA A 502 55.22 -22.40 13.83
CA ALA A 502 55.90 -22.59 12.54
C ALA A 502 55.01 -22.27 11.32
N GLN A 503 53.72 -22.59 11.38
CA GLN A 503 52.73 -22.23 10.37
C GLN A 503 51.35 -22.03 11.02
N ARG A 504 50.79 -20.82 10.89
CA ARG A 504 49.38 -20.51 11.22
C ARG A 504 48.57 -20.49 9.95
N ARG A 505 47.37 -21.06 9.99
CA ARG A 505 46.37 -20.96 8.92
C ARG A 505 45.08 -20.40 9.51
N TYR A 506 44.52 -19.41 8.84
CA TYR A 506 43.32 -18.72 9.28
C TYR A 506 42.14 -19.15 8.42
N LEU A 507 41.07 -19.60 9.07
CA LEU A 507 39.80 -19.93 8.44
C LEU A 507 38.76 -18.93 8.91
N LEU A 508 37.98 -18.38 7.99
CA LEU A 508 36.78 -17.63 8.30
C LEU A 508 35.56 -18.53 8.06
N TYR A 509 34.57 -18.47 8.95
CA TYR A 509 33.34 -19.24 8.81
C TYR A 509 32.14 -18.46 9.33
N ALA A 510 30.97 -18.72 8.77
CA ALA A 510 29.73 -18.13 9.24
C ALA A 510 29.26 -18.86 10.50
N ASN A 511 29.04 -18.10 11.56
CA ASN A 511 28.55 -18.62 12.83
C ASN A 511 27.01 -18.69 12.85
N SER A 512 26.48 -19.29 13.91
CA SER A 512 25.04 -19.48 14.07
C SER A 512 24.28 -18.15 14.29
N LEU A 513 24.91 -17.09 14.79
CA LEU A 513 24.31 -15.76 14.94
C LEU A 513 24.36 -14.89 13.68
N GLY A 514 24.83 -15.42 12.55
CA GLY A 514 24.92 -14.66 11.29
C GLY A 514 26.21 -13.88 11.07
N GLY A 515 27.04 -13.71 12.12
CA GLY A 515 28.36 -13.10 11.99
C GLY A 515 29.39 -14.06 11.38
N MET A 516 30.59 -13.54 11.13
CA MET A 516 31.74 -14.35 10.73
C MET A 516 32.76 -14.44 11.86
N ASN A 517 33.24 -15.64 12.14
CA ASN A 517 34.27 -15.90 13.15
C ASN A 517 35.58 -16.37 12.49
N THR A 518 36.70 -16.16 13.18
CA THR A 518 38.03 -16.60 12.73
C THR A 518 38.51 -17.77 13.57
N TYR A 519 38.80 -18.88 12.90
CA TYR A 519 39.47 -20.04 13.47
C TYR A 519 40.94 -20.09 13.06
N VAL A 520 41.82 -20.40 14.02
CA VAL A 520 43.26 -20.55 13.81
C VAL A 520 43.62 -22.03 13.91
N ALA A 521 44.17 -22.57 12.83
CA ALA A 521 44.83 -23.87 12.84
C ALA A 521 46.34 -23.70 12.97
N THR A 522 46.95 -24.56 13.76
CA THR A 522 48.39 -24.52 14.07
C THR A 522 49.00 -25.89 13.82
N GLY A 523 49.91 -26.02 12.85
CA GLY A 523 50.56 -27.29 12.52
C GLY A 523 51.01 -27.41 11.06
N GLU A 524 51.65 -28.54 10.75
CA GLU A 524 51.94 -28.94 9.36
C GLU A 524 50.64 -29.43 8.72
N ALA A 525 50.42 -29.04 7.47
CA ALA A 525 49.26 -29.48 6.70
C ALA A 525 49.72 -30.43 5.61
N ASP A 526 49.24 -31.67 5.65
CA ASP A 526 49.40 -32.59 4.53
C ASP A 526 48.40 -32.20 3.43
N GLN A 527 48.92 -31.99 2.23
CA GLN A 527 48.13 -31.76 1.03
C GLN A 527 48.11 -33.06 0.22
N GLU A 528 46.99 -33.77 0.28
CA GLU A 528 46.73 -34.91 -0.61
C GLU A 528 45.88 -34.39 -1.78
N ALA A 529 46.36 -34.53 -3.01
CA ALA A 529 45.59 -34.17 -4.21
C ALA A 529 44.90 -35.43 -4.75
N GLU A 530 43.57 -35.46 -4.70
CA GLU A 530 42.78 -36.47 -5.39
C GLU A 530 42.40 -35.92 -6.77
N VAL A 531 42.87 -36.58 -7.84
CA VAL A 531 42.48 -36.24 -9.22
C VAL A 531 41.18 -36.97 -9.52
N THR A 532 40.06 -36.27 -9.50
CA THR A 532 38.77 -36.86 -9.89
C THR A 532 38.50 -36.58 -11.36
N GLY A 533 38.74 -37.59 -12.21
CA GLY A 533 38.26 -37.68 -13.60
C GLY A 533 38.99 -36.81 -14.62
N GLU A 534 39.19 -37.36 -15.82
CA GLU A 534 39.44 -36.61 -17.06
C GLU A 534 38.11 -36.61 -17.83
N GLU A 535 37.48 -35.45 -17.99
CA GLU A 535 36.36 -35.28 -18.93
C GLU A 535 36.84 -34.44 -20.11
N ALA A 536 36.73 -34.99 -21.32
CA ALA A 536 36.92 -34.25 -22.56
C ALA A 536 35.58 -33.62 -22.94
N GLN A 537 35.49 -32.29 -22.88
CA GLN A 537 34.28 -31.60 -23.32
C GLN A 537 34.36 -31.34 -24.83
N LEU A 538 33.45 -31.94 -25.59
CA LEU A 538 33.16 -31.61 -27.00
C LEU A 538 32.00 -30.60 -27.04
N ASP A 539 32.22 -29.39 -26.52
CA ASP A 539 31.25 -28.31 -26.73
C ASP A 539 31.66 -27.51 -27.96
N LEU A 540 31.05 -27.86 -29.09
CA LEU A 540 31.18 -27.11 -30.34
C LEU A 540 30.02 -26.12 -30.45
N ALA A 541 30.33 -24.87 -30.80
CA ALA A 541 29.30 -23.90 -31.16
C ALA A 541 28.48 -24.41 -32.37
N LEU A 542 27.20 -24.01 -32.47
CA LEU A 542 26.26 -24.44 -33.53
C LEU A 542 26.74 -24.13 -34.97
N ASP A 543 27.77 -23.29 -35.12
CA ASP A 543 28.42 -22.88 -36.38
C ASP A 543 29.85 -23.43 -36.55
N TYR A 544 30.25 -24.43 -35.76
CA TYR A 544 31.58 -25.03 -35.85
C TYR A 544 31.80 -25.77 -37.17
N ASP A 545 32.90 -25.42 -37.86
CA ASP A 545 33.36 -26.09 -39.09
C ASP A 545 34.06 -27.42 -38.73
N PRO A 546 33.46 -28.58 -39.07
CA PRO A 546 33.99 -29.90 -38.73
C PRO A 546 35.34 -30.21 -39.40
N LEU A 547 35.84 -29.37 -40.31
CA LEU A 547 37.16 -29.51 -40.94
C LEU A 547 38.31 -28.91 -40.11
N ARG A 548 38.02 -28.21 -39.00
CA ARG A 548 39.04 -27.58 -38.12
C ARG A 548 39.70 -28.51 -37.10
N GLY A 549 39.17 -29.73 -36.91
CA GLY A 549 39.71 -30.73 -35.98
C GLY A 549 39.37 -30.43 -34.51
N ASP A 550 38.97 -31.46 -33.79
CA ASP A 550 38.53 -31.37 -32.39
C ASP A 550 39.69 -30.88 -31.49
N THR A 551 39.57 -29.67 -30.92
CA THR A 551 40.36 -29.30 -29.74
C THR A 551 39.74 -29.98 -28.53
N ALA A 552 40.30 -31.10 -28.09
CA ALA A 552 39.93 -31.70 -26.82
C ALA A 552 40.37 -30.77 -25.67
N VAL A 553 39.41 -30.19 -24.96
CA VAL A 553 39.64 -29.56 -23.66
C VAL A 553 39.58 -30.68 -22.63
N GLN A 554 40.74 -31.05 -22.07
CA GLN A 554 40.78 -31.93 -20.91
C GLN A 554 40.58 -31.08 -19.66
N GLU A 555 39.49 -31.34 -18.93
CA GLU A 555 39.30 -30.79 -17.58
C GLU A 555 39.92 -31.74 -16.54
N ARG A 556 40.72 -31.19 -15.64
CA ARG A 556 41.19 -31.88 -14.43
C ARG A 556 40.63 -31.18 -13.20
N GLN A 557 39.92 -31.92 -12.35
CA GLN A 557 39.50 -31.42 -11.04
C GLN A 557 40.51 -31.87 -9.96
N LEU A 558 41.40 -30.96 -9.57
CA LEU A 558 42.28 -31.15 -8.40
C LEU A 558 41.50 -30.88 -7.12
N ARG A 559 41.36 -31.89 -6.25
CA ARG A 559 40.79 -31.76 -4.91
C ARG A 559 41.88 -31.89 -3.84
N PRO A 560 42.53 -30.79 -3.43
CA PRO A 560 43.43 -30.82 -2.29
C PRO A 560 42.66 -31.02 -0.98
N VAL A 561 43.03 -32.07 -0.26
CA VAL A 561 42.64 -32.29 1.13
C VAL A 561 43.70 -31.66 2.02
N LEU A 562 43.27 -30.76 2.91
CA LEU A 562 44.13 -30.14 3.91
C LEU A 562 43.80 -30.73 5.28
N LYS A 563 44.73 -31.51 5.85
CA LYS A 563 44.61 -32.00 7.22
C LYS A 563 45.18 -30.97 8.18
N LEU A 564 44.33 -30.30 8.96
CA LEU A 564 44.75 -29.24 9.89
C LEU A 564 44.81 -29.78 11.31
N ALA A 565 45.97 -29.69 11.97
CA ALA A 565 46.03 -29.90 13.41
C ALA A 565 45.35 -28.72 14.14
N SER A 566 44.36 -29.02 14.99
CA SER A 566 43.66 -28.01 15.81
C SER A 566 44.48 -27.56 17.02
N GLY A 567 45.72 -28.02 17.15
CA GLY A 567 46.61 -27.82 18.30
C GLY A 567 46.60 -29.00 19.27
N LYS A 568 47.60 -29.01 20.19
CA LYS A 568 47.89 -30.15 21.09
C LYS A 568 46.84 -30.38 22.20
N HIS A 569 46.04 -29.36 22.56
CA HIS A 569 45.04 -29.44 23.63
C HIS A 569 43.91 -28.41 23.44
N LEU A 570 42.78 -28.80 22.84
CA LEU A 570 41.57 -27.97 22.84
C LEU A 570 40.91 -27.98 24.24
N THR A 571 40.72 -26.80 24.84
CA THR A 571 39.94 -26.69 26.09
C THR A 571 38.46 -26.95 25.82
N ARG A 572 37.68 -27.30 26.86
CA ARG A 572 36.22 -27.52 26.73
C ARG A 572 35.49 -26.31 26.13
N VAL A 573 35.91 -25.10 26.48
CA VAL A 573 35.34 -23.85 25.94
C VAL A 573 35.70 -23.69 24.46
N THR A 574 36.94 -24.01 24.07
CA THR A 574 37.35 -24.00 22.66
C THR A 574 36.59 -25.03 21.83
N MET A 575 36.30 -26.21 22.40
CA MET A 575 35.49 -27.24 21.74
C MET A 575 34.05 -26.79 21.50
N TYR A 576 33.44 -26.05 22.43
CA TYR A 576 32.10 -25.47 22.21
C TYR A 576 32.12 -24.39 21.13
N GLY A 577 33.13 -23.52 21.10
CA GLY A 577 33.29 -22.53 20.02
C GLY A 577 33.53 -23.14 18.64
N LEU A 578 34.10 -24.34 18.59
CA LEU A 578 34.30 -25.12 17.36
C LEU A 578 33.01 -25.79 16.84
N GLN A 579 31.97 -25.90 17.65
CA GLN A 579 30.71 -26.53 17.23
C GLN A 579 30.07 -25.77 16.06
N ASP A 580 30.11 -24.43 16.08
CA ASP A 580 29.60 -23.60 14.99
C ASP A 580 30.41 -23.76 13.70
N LEU A 581 31.73 -23.91 13.80
CA LEU A 581 32.58 -24.23 12.64
C LEU A 581 32.13 -25.54 11.98
N LEU A 582 31.87 -26.57 12.79
CA LEU A 582 31.40 -27.88 12.30
C LEU A 582 30.01 -27.78 11.67
N LEU A 583 29.10 -26.98 12.24
CA LEU A 583 27.75 -26.76 11.72
C LEU A 583 27.75 -25.95 10.42
N SER A 584 28.64 -24.95 10.31
CA SER A 584 28.76 -24.10 9.13
C SER A 584 29.08 -24.91 7.87
N ARG A 585 29.88 -25.98 8.01
CA ARG A 585 30.44 -26.83 6.94
C ARG A 585 31.26 -26.11 5.88
N ARG A 586 31.04 -24.82 5.66
CA ARG A 586 31.73 -23.94 4.72
C ARG A 586 32.76 -23.12 5.47
N VAL A 587 33.93 -23.03 4.89
CA VAL A 587 35.05 -22.25 5.43
C VAL A 587 35.72 -21.47 4.31
N LEU A 588 36.38 -20.38 4.68
CA LEU A 588 37.20 -19.58 3.79
C LEU A 588 38.62 -19.59 4.36
N LEU A 589 39.55 -20.23 3.66
CA LEU A 589 40.96 -20.22 4.02
C LEU A 589 41.62 -18.93 3.54
N ARG A 590 42.36 -18.28 4.43
CA ARG A 590 43.23 -17.16 4.04
C ARG A 590 44.41 -17.69 3.25
N ASN A 591 44.56 -17.24 2.00
CA ASN A 591 45.73 -17.45 1.17
C ASN A 591 46.24 -16.10 0.65
N GLY A 592 47.30 -15.58 1.27
CA GLY A 592 47.77 -14.21 1.02
C GLY A 592 46.69 -13.18 1.34
N LEU A 593 46.28 -12.41 0.32
CA LEU A 593 45.24 -11.38 0.40
C LEU A 593 43.85 -11.86 -0.07
N ARG A 594 43.68 -13.17 -0.32
CA ARG A 594 42.41 -13.73 -0.82
C ARG A 594 41.84 -14.76 0.13
N TRP A 595 40.51 -14.86 0.13
CA TRP A 595 39.77 -15.96 0.73
C TRP A 595 39.59 -17.07 -0.29
N VAL A 596 39.94 -18.30 0.08
CA VAL A 596 39.77 -19.50 -0.74
C VAL A 596 38.66 -20.36 -0.12
N PRO A 597 37.53 -20.58 -0.82
CA PRO A 597 36.44 -21.37 -0.28
C PRO A 597 36.81 -22.85 -0.13
N GLY A 598 36.35 -23.46 0.95
CA GLY A 598 36.49 -24.87 1.25
C GLY A 598 35.34 -25.39 2.12
N PHE A 599 35.36 -26.69 2.34
CA PHE A 599 34.32 -27.42 3.07
C PHE A 599 34.96 -28.39 4.08
N LEU A 600 34.31 -28.59 5.22
CA LEU A 600 34.70 -29.61 6.19
C LEU A 600 34.30 -31.00 5.69
N LYS A 601 35.21 -31.98 5.71
CA LYS A 601 34.87 -33.38 5.40
C LYS A 601 33.95 -33.94 6.49
N THR A 602 32.95 -34.72 6.08
CA THR A 602 32.00 -35.39 6.98
C THR A 602 32.53 -36.68 7.62
N LYS A 603 33.83 -37.02 7.49
CA LYS A 603 34.39 -38.23 8.11
C LYS A 603 34.48 -38.07 9.63
N GLN A 604 34.04 -39.10 10.36
CA GLN A 604 34.06 -39.16 11.81
C GLN A 604 35.48 -38.90 12.32
N VAL A 605 35.69 -37.77 13.00
CA VAL A 605 36.94 -37.47 13.71
C VAL A 605 36.88 -38.19 15.05
N PRO A 606 37.66 -39.25 15.30
CA PRO A 606 37.72 -39.85 16.61
C PRO A 606 38.39 -38.86 17.57
N ILE A 607 37.62 -38.34 18.52
CA ILE A 607 38.10 -37.40 19.55
C ILE A 607 39.12 -38.08 20.49
N VAL A 608 39.20 -39.42 20.49
CA VAL A 608 40.16 -40.19 21.28
C VAL A 608 40.58 -41.45 20.51
N SER A 609 41.87 -41.60 20.22
CA SER A 609 42.47 -42.86 19.76
C SER A 609 43.65 -43.21 20.66
N GLU A 610 43.64 -44.40 21.27
CA GLU A 610 44.79 -45.04 21.92
C GLU A 610 45.62 -44.16 22.88
N GLY A 611 44.98 -43.35 23.73
CA GLY A 611 45.68 -42.56 24.74
C GLY A 611 46.58 -41.44 24.20
N LYS A 612 46.50 -41.12 22.90
CA LYS A 612 47.15 -39.97 22.28
C LYS A 612 46.08 -39.03 21.71
N ALA A 613 46.07 -37.78 22.18
CA ALA A 613 45.21 -36.75 21.61
C ALA A 613 45.70 -36.41 20.19
N ILE A 614 44.99 -36.88 19.18
CA ILE A 614 45.14 -36.40 17.81
C ILE A 614 43.86 -35.65 17.48
N GLN A 615 43.94 -34.32 17.47
CA GLN A 615 42.83 -33.44 17.13
C GLN A 615 43.17 -32.78 15.79
N THR A 616 42.84 -33.47 14.69
CA THR A 616 42.97 -32.95 13.32
C THR A 616 41.59 -32.71 12.72
N LEU A 617 41.42 -31.57 12.05
CA LEU A 617 40.27 -31.22 11.23
C LEU A 617 40.66 -31.43 9.76
N ASP A 618 39.96 -32.35 9.09
CA ASP A 618 40.17 -32.62 7.67
C ASP A 618 39.26 -31.70 6.83
N LEU A 619 39.86 -30.86 5.99
CA LEU A 619 39.16 -29.92 5.12
C LEU A 619 39.39 -30.27 3.64
N GLU A 620 38.36 -30.13 2.81
CA GLU A 620 38.44 -30.17 1.35
C GLU A 620 38.38 -28.76 0.78
N PHE A 621 39.34 -28.39 -0.07
CA PHE A 621 39.29 -27.13 -0.81
C PHE A 621 39.05 -27.44 -2.29
N TYR A 622 38.13 -26.71 -2.92
CA TYR A 622 37.93 -26.77 -4.36
C TYR A 622 38.78 -25.68 -5.00
N LEU A 623 39.85 -26.06 -5.71
CA LEU A 623 40.62 -25.11 -6.50
C LEU A 623 39.87 -24.77 -7.80
N PRO A 624 40.12 -23.59 -8.41
CA PRO A 624 39.62 -23.25 -9.74
C PRO A 624 40.03 -24.32 -10.76
N ARG A 625 39.16 -24.61 -11.73
CA ARG A 625 39.41 -25.59 -12.79
C ARG A 625 40.65 -25.19 -13.59
N GLU A 626 41.56 -26.12 -13.83
CA GLU A 626 42.65 -25.94 -14.79
C GLU A 626 42.21 -26.47 -16.15
N SER A 627 42.25 -25.62 -17.17
CA SER A 627 41.95 -25.98 -18.56
C SER A 627 43.25 -26.12 -19.35
N PHE A 628 43.48 -27.30 -19.94
CA PHE A 628 44.60 -27.52 -20.85
C PHE A 628 44.09 -27.48 -22.29
N PHE A 629 44.70 -26.61 -23.10
CA PHE A 629 44.45 -26.54 -24.54
C PHE A 629 45.51 -27.35 -25.27
N THR A 630 45.10 -28.33 -26.07
CA THR A 630 46.01 -29.03 -26.98
C THR A 630 45.91 -28.35 -28.36
N PRO A 631 46.90 -27.54 -28.80
CA PRO A 631 46.84 -26.96 -30.14
C PRO A 631 46.97 -28.06 -31.20
N TYR A 632 46.09 -28.05 -32.19
CA TYR A 632 46.19 -28.93 -33.36
C TYR A 632 47.44 -28.56 -34.17
N LEU A 633 48.37 -29.52 -34.30
CA LEU A 633 49.42 -29.45 -35.33
C LEU A 633 48.85 -30.10 -36.59
N PRO A 634 48.66 -29.37 -37.70
CA PRO A 634 48.19 -29.98 -38.93
C PRO A 634 49.20 -31.04 -39.41
N PRO A 635 48.73 -32.20 -39.90
CA PRO A 635 49.63 -33.21 -40.45
C PRO A 635 50.40 -32.60 -41.61
N VAL A 636 51.73 -32.66 -41.52
CA VAL A 636 52.62 -32.25 -42.61
C VAL A 636 52.35 -33.19 -43.79
N PRO A 637 52.01 -32.68 -45.00
CA PRO A 637 51.86 -33.51 -46.18
C PRO A 637 53.14 -34.33 -46.39
N ALA A 638 53.03 -35.61 -46.74
CA ALA A 638 54.14 -36.58 -46.81
C ALA A 638 55.35 -36.15 -47.67
N ASN A 639 55.24 -35.06 -48.45
CA ASN A 639 56.27 -34.53 -49.34
C ASN A 639 56.82 -33.14 -48.95
N GLN A 640 56.55 -32.61 -47.75
CA GLN A 640 57.19 -31.37 -47.28
C GLN A 640 58.05 -31.61 -46.03
N PRO A 641 59.25 -31.00 -45.94
CA PRO A 641 60.08 -31.10 -44.74
C PRO A 641 59.40 -30.40 -43.57
N VAL A 642 59.38 -31.08 -42.41
CA VAL A 642 58.88 -30.53 -41.14
C VAL A 642 59.76 -29.34 -40.75
N LEU A 643 59.23 -28.12 -40.82
CA LEU A 643 59.90 -26.97 -40.24
C LEU A 643 59.78 -27.05 -38.71
N PRO A 644 60.86 -26.82 -37.95
CA PRO A 644 60.77 -26.78 -36.49
C PRO A 644 59.84 -25.66 -36.06
N VAL A 645 58.90 -25.94 -35.16
CA VAL A 645 58.02 -24.95 -34.54
C VAL A 645 58.31 -24.95 -33.04
N GLY A 646 58.89 -23.86 -32.54
CA GLY A 646 59.31 -23.69 -31.15
C GLY A 646 60.49 -22.71 -31.03
N PRO A 647 60.91 -22.32 -29.81
CA PRO A 647 61.96 -21.31 -29.57
C PRO A 647 63.30 -21.62 -30.26
N GLU A 648 63.50 -22.88 -30.66
CA GLU A 648 64.70 -23.38 -31.32
C GLU A 648 64.67 -23.21 -32.85
N SER A 649 63.58 -22.71 -33.43
CA SER A 649 63.43 -22.46 -34.87
C SER A 649 63.92 -21.08 -35.34
N GLY A 650 64.25 -20.18 -34.41
CA GLY A 650 64.84 -18.87 -34.71
C GLY A 650 63.91 -17.82 -35.32
N ALA A 651 62.62 -18.09 -35.47
CA ALA A 651 61.62 -17.12 -35.91
C ALA A 651 60.63 -16.84 -34.76
N LEU A 652 60.68 -15.61 -34.25
CA LEU A 652 59.74 -15.07 -33.26
C LEU A 652 58.40 -14.68 -33.90
#